data_AF-A0A3D8H5H0-F1
#
_entry.id   AF-A0A3D8H5H0-F1
#
_cell.length_a   1.000
_cell.length_b   1.000
_cell.length_c   1.000
_cell.angle_alpha   90.00
_cell.angle_beta   90.00
_cell.angle_gamma   90.00
#
_symmetry.space_group_name_H-M   'P 1'
#
loop_
_entity.id
_entity.type
_entity.pdbx_description
1 polymer ?
#
loop_
_entity_poly.entity_id
_entity_poly.type
_entity_poly.pdbx_seq_one_letter_code
_entity_poly.pdbx_strand_id
1 'polypeptide(L)'
;MKIPLPVLSSIRAQIILGGLLPLIMVASIFSVVVGGFGIQDKEQSIDSQARLIVENLSQVTEYYLFSGDQEMLAKLLDSAVESRWVDSVAVVDAERRVLAHKGKQIPQKAVLGLINAWEKAGSVASVLDGEVLQSEGRGFEGNVKFLVRPIGSKEFDISGDLYRQGNLPAPEALGWIVLLIDNEELDLATGQVVTRSMWVILLGVVFSLLVSLYLSNRFSRPINAVTDTIDRLAHGDLSARVRPTGKGEIVRLASNVNSMAETIELSHQRLHERIAYATSSLQKKVSELEQRNKELDAARTKASEAEKVKADFLANMSHEIRTPVNAIYGFSQRILRPGSASETKEYVEMMSRAAKLLIHLIDGILGFSKAESGSIRLSESVFDIRLSLENIATIFSTEAQEKGLELVALIDSDVPEFIRGDELRIEQVLANLLANAIKFTHEGHVLLRASVDNSDRSLKISVSDTGIGIPSDEIGNLFKAFEQNDSTYTRNFGGVGLGLSICQRITALMGGSVEVVSEPGKGSDFSFRLPINTQLQVERPVDEPVLKLNVLIFEPHPMARHSLRNMLVMQGITVYTALSAKNACQVLSSHMPGTKRIDVVIVGLSPRSDMDSVNLENIQEVRRRFSGPVLLMATSRHSEVDLLTSVDGRVGVLVKPARTESVMARLAELSDTSAKPSPASMPSDSPNTFLQSRTVLVAEDNEFNRRLIESWLLDWGANVVLARDGHEAVERAVEHKVDLVLLDLHMPNVDGLSALKQLRNLEDACLSAVPVIIITADVFGAKDCLRESGPGIQLVHKPINSDLLANTIAKMLGMVEPVVVNEQDPTSPAALPERLRPKLEKELRQLGDALSSALTRGAPAEIRDLLHQIHGVAGYFQLKALVRAVDSSRKALRHERTPKFRKEVEQLLALLADPYAQTREELDE
;
A
#
# COMPACT_ATOMS: atom_id res chain seq x y z
N MET A 1 -66.88 -43.18 39.79
CA MET A 1 -65.77 -43.43 40.75
C MET A 1 -64.55 -43.82 39.93
N LYS A 2 -63.67 -42.85 39.60
CA LYS A 2 -62.46 -43.05 38.76
C LYS A 2 -61.28 -43.29 39.70
N ILE A 3 -60.78 -44.52 39.76
CA ILE A 3 -59.51 -44.84 40.43
C ILE A 3 -58.39 -44.53 39.41
N PRO A 4 -57.38 -43.71 39.75
CA PRO A 4 -56.33 -43.33 38.81
C PRO A 4 -55.41 -44.53 38.56
N LEU A 5 -55.04 -44.73 37.29
CA LEU A 5 -54.30 -45.89 36.77
C LEU A 5 -52.82 -45.54 36.39
N PRO A 6 -51.99 -44.85 37.20
CA PRO A 6 -50.59 -44.60 36.84
C PRO A 6 -49.61 -45.69 37.30
N VAL A 7 -50.07 -46.79 37.90
CA VAL A 7 -49.18 -47.83 38.49
C VAL A 7 -48.72 -48.89 37.47
N LEU A 8 -49.30 -48.92 36.26
CA LEU A 8 -49.07 -49.97 35.26
C LEU A 8 -48.03 -49.65 34.16
N SER A 9 -47.40 -48.46 34.17
CA SER A 9 -46.39 -48.10 33.17
C SER A 9 -44.96 -48.49 33.54
N SER A 10 -44.70 -48.91 34.78
CA SER A 10 -43.35 -49.37 35.15
C SER A 10 -43.07 -50.74 34.52
N ILE A 11 -41.91 -50.90 33.88
CA ILE A 11 -41.41 -52.18 33.36
C ILE A 11 -41.52 -53.27 34.45
N ARG A 12 -41.31 -52.88 35.70
CA ARG A 12 -41.46 -53.73 36.88
C ARG A 12 -42.89 -54.29 37.03
N ALA A 13 -43.91 -53.44 36.91
CA ALA A 13 -45.31 -53.84 36.98
C ALA A 13 -45.72 -54.72 35.79
N GLN A 14 -45.22 -54.43 34.58
CA GLN A 14 -45.50 -55.22 33.38
C GLN A 14 -44.87 -56.62 33.44
N ILE A 15 -43.63 -56.73 33.91
CA ILE A 15 -42.98 -58.04 34.13
C ILE A 15 -43.74 -58.82 35.20
N ILE A 16 -44.18 -58.16 36.27
CA ILE A 16 -44.88 -58.84 37.36
C ILE A 16 -46.24 -59.37 36.88
N LEU A 17 -47.01 -58.53 36.20
CA LEU A 17 -48.34 -58.86 35.67
C LEU A 17 -48.27 -59.92 34.58
N GLY A 18 -47.29 -59.81 33.67
CA GLY A 18 -47.07 -60.77 32.59
C GLY A 18 -46.63 -62.15 33.07
N GLY A 19 -45.91 -62.23 34.19
CA GLY A 19 -45.53 -63.51 34.82
C GLY A 19 -46.67 -64.17 35.61
N LEU A 20 -47.53 -63.37 36.24
CA LEU A 20 -48.56 -63.87 37.16
C LEU A 20 -49.77 -64.47 36.45
N LEU A 21 -50.22 -63.84 35.37
CA LEU A 21 -51.45 -64.18 34.65
C LEU A 21 -51.44 -65.61 34.06
N PRO A 22 -50.40 -66.04 33.30
CA PRO A 22 -50.35 -67.38 32.72
C PRO A 22 -50.26 -68.47 33.79
N LEU A 23 -49.51 -68.22 34.88
CA LEU A 23 -49.34 -69.20 35.95
C LEU A 23 -50.62 -69.40 36.76
N ILE A 24 -51.36 -68.32 37.07
CA ILE A 24 -52.67 -68.42 37.69
C ILE A 24 -53.63 -69.18 36.78
N MET A 25 -53.62 -68.89 35.47
CA MET A 25 -54.48 -69.57 34.51
C MET A 25 -54.22 -71.09 34.50
N VAL A 26 -52.96 -71.51 34.46
CA VAL A 26 -52.57 -72.93 34.52
C VAL A 26 -52.99 -73.59 35.85
N ALA A 27 -52.76 -72.92 36.98
CA ALA A 27 -53.14 -73.44 38.29
C ALA A 27 -54.67 -73.64 38.42
N SER A 28 -55.46 -72.69 37.91
CA SER A 28 -56.92 -72.78 37.89
C SER A 28 -57.42 -73.90 36.99
N ILE A 29 -56.87 -74.04 35.77
CA ILE A 29 -57.22 -75.13 34.85
C ILE A 29 -56.93 -76.49 35.49
N PHE A 30 -55.74 -76.64 36.08
CA PHE A 30 -55.34 -77.88 36.74
C PHE A 30 -56.27 -78.27 37.90
N SER A 31 -56.70 -77.29 38.69
CA SER A 31 -57.64 -77.51 39.79
C SER A 31 -59.02 -77.98 39.31
N VAL A 32 -59.55 -77.41 38.23
CA VAL A 32 -60.85 -77.81 37.66
C VAL A 32 -60.79 -79.23 37.10
N VAL A 33 -59.72 -79.55 36.38
CA VAL A 33 -59.55 -80.87 35.75
C VAL A 33 -59.44 -81.97 36.81
N VAL A 34 -58.52 -81.83 37.78
CA VAL A 34 -58.29 -82.87 38.80
C VAL A 34 -59.48 -83.00 39.76
N GLY A 35 -60.13 -81.89 40.11
CA GLY A 35 -61.29 -81.91 41.00
C GLY A 35 -62.52 -82.56 40.36
N GLY A 36 -62.80 -82.27 39.08
CA GLY A 36 -63.95 -82.84 38.37
C GLY A 36 -63.86 -84.36 38.21
N PHE A 37 -62.70 -84.88 37.78
CA PHE A 37 -62.50 -86.32 37.61
C PHE A 37 -62.65 -87.09 38.94
N GLY A 38 -62.15 -86.55 40.05
CA GLY A 38 -62.20 -87.24 41.35
C GLY A 38 -63.61 -87.44 41.90
N ILE A 39 -64.55 -86.55 41.58
CA ILE A 39 -65.96 -86.67 42.02
C ILE A 39 -66.68 -87.72 41.16
N GLN A 40 -66.47 -87.67 39.84
CA GLN A 40 -67.12 -88.57 38.89
C GLN A 40 -66.73 -90.05 39.09
N ASP A 41 -65.44 -90.32 39.34
CA ASP A 41 -64.95 -91.68 39.65
C ASP A 41 -65.59 -92.23 40.94
N LYS A 42 -65.80 -91.37 41.95
CA LYS A 42 -66.37 -91.76 43.24
C LYS A 42 -67.86 -92.11 43.11
N GLU A 43 -68.61 -91.32 42.33
CA GLU A 43 -70.02 -91.58 42.06
C GLU A 43 -70.22 -92.92 41.33
N GLN A 44 -69.43 -93.20 40.29
CA GLN A 44 -69.50 -94.47 39.56
C GLN A 44 -69.19 -95.69 40.44
N SER A 45 -68.23 -95.55 41.36
CA SER A 45 -67.89 -96.62 42.30
C SER A 45 -69.03 -96.96 43.27
N ILE A 46 -69.78 -95.96 43.75
CA ILE A 46 -70.92 -96.17 44.66
C ILE A 46 -72.05 -96.90 43.91
N ASP A 47 -72.38 -96.43 42.70
CA ASP A 47 -73.42 -97.03 41.86
C ASP A 47 -73.12 -98.51 41.52
N SER A 48 -71.86 -98.87 41.28
CA SER A 48 -71.48 -100.25 40.98
C SER A 48 -71.60 -101.19 42.18
N GLN A 49 -71.23 -100.72 43.38
CA GLN A 49 -71.34 -101.52 44.61
C GLN A 49 -72.80 -101.76 45.00
N ALA A 50 -73.66 -100.74 44.88
CA ALA A 50 -75.08 -100.88 45.17
C ALA A 50 -75.77 -101.89 44.24
N ARG A 51 -75.40 -101.94 42.95
CA ARG A 51 -75.92 -102.95 42.00
C ARG A 51 -75.55 -104.39 42.41
N LEU A 52 -74.29 -104.63 42.77
CA LEU A 52 -73.82 -105.94 43.21
C LEU A 52 -74.58 -106.47 44.44
N ILE A 53 -74.88 -105.57 45.39
CA ILE A 53 -75.65 -105.92 46.58
C ILE A 53 -77.08 -106.34 46.21
N VAL A 54 -77.77 -105.55 45.38
CA VAL A 54 -79.13 -105.89 44.92
C VAL A 54 -79.15 -107.19 44.13
N GLU A 55 -78.14 -107.43 43.29
CA GLU A 55 -78.05 -108.64 42.48
C GLU A 55 -77.87 -109.89 43.34
N ASN A 56 -76.92 -109.89 44.26
CA ASN A 56 -76.71 -111.00 45.19
C ASN A 56 -77.94 -111.25 46.06
N LEU A 57 -78.58 -110.19 46.58
CA LEU A 57 -79.78 -110.35 47.39
C LEU A 57 -80.93 -110.95 46.58
N SER A 58 -81.10 -110.56 45.31
CA SER A 58 -82.17 -111.10 44.46
C SER A 58 -82.07 -112.62 44.29
N GLN A 59 -80.85 -113.13 44.12
CA GLN A 59 -80.59 -114.57 43.97
C GLN A 59 -80.80 -115.33 45.28
N VAL A 60 -80.26 -114.81 46.39
CA VAL A 60 -80.36 -115.50 47.68
C VAL A 60 -81.80 -115.50 48.19
N THR A 61 -82.54 -114.41 47.97
CA THR A 61 -83.93 -114.23 48.42
C THR A 61 -84.91 -115.16 47.71
N GLU A 62 -84.60 -115.63 46.51
CA GLU A 62 -85.43 -116.59 45.75
C GLU A 62 -85.72 -117.86 46.56
N TYR A 63 -84.69 -118.45 47.18
CA TYR A 63 -84.83 -119.65 48.01
C TYR A 63 -85.73 -119.40 49.23
N TYR A 64 -85.56 -118.24 49.88
CA TYR A 64 -86.30 -117.92 51.11
C TYR A 64 -87.77 -117.59 50.83
N LEU A 65 -88.08 -116.94 49.70
CA LEU A 65 -89.46 -116.74 49.28
C LEU A 65 -90.19 -118.07 49.06
N PHE A 66 -89.51 -119.06 48.50
CA PHE A 66 -90.10 -120.38 48.23
C PHE A 66 -90.28 -121.21 49.51
N SER A 67 -89.34 -121.11 50.46
CA SER A 67 -89.39 -121.84 51.74
C SER A 67 -90.38 -121.24 52.76
N GLY A 68 -90.80 -119.98 52.59
CA GLY A 68 -91.71 -119.29 53.51
C GLY A 68 -91.08 -118.83 54.83
N ASP A 69 -89.76 -118.93 54.99
CA ASP A 69 -89.05 -118.55 56.22
C ASP A 69 -88.80 -117.03 56.30
N GLN A 70 -89.75 -116.30 56.88
CA GLN A 70 -89.67 -114.85 57.04
C GLN A 70 -88.58 -114.38 58.02
N GLU A 71 -88.16 -115.22 58.98
CA GLU A 71 -87.17 -114.82 59.98
C GLU A 71 -85.75 -114.80 59.39
N MET A 72 -85.42 -115.80 58.56
CA MET A 72 -84.17 -115.81 57.77
C MET A 72 -84.12 -114.68 56.75
N LEU A 73 -85.25 -114.38 56.09
CA LEU A 73 -85.33 -113.27 55.13
C LEU A 73 -85.04 -111.92 55.78
N ALA A 74 -85.58 -111.67 56.97
CA ALA A 74 -85.29 -110.44 57.72
C ALA A 74 -83.80 -110.32 58.12
N LYS A 75 -83.15 -111.43 58.51
CA LYS A 75 -81.71 -111.44 58.83
C LYS A 75 -80.81 -111.18 57.62
N LEU A 76 -81.19 -111.66 56.44
CA LEU A 76 -80.45 -111.37 55.20
C LEU A 76 -80.54 -109.89 54.81
N LEU A 77 -81.71 -109.27 55.01
CA LEU A 77 -81.88 -107.84 54.77
C LEU A 77 -81.14 -106.98 55.79
N ASP A 78 -80.98 -107.43 57.03
CA ASP A 78 -80.13 -106.74 58.02
C ASP A 78 -78.67 -106.64 57.52
N SER A 79 -78.10 -107.72 56.98
CA SER A 79 -76.73 -107.69 56.41
C SER A 79 -76.61 -106.75 55.20
N ALA A 80 -77.69 -106.54 54.44
CA ALA A 80 -77.68 -105.62 53.31
C ALA A 80 -77.62 -104.15 53.74
N VAL A 81 -78.31 -103.79 54.83
CA VAL A 81 -78.37 -102.43 55.38
C VAL A 81 -77.14 -102.10 56.24
N GLU A 82 -76.39 -103.10 56.72
CA GLU A 82 -75.06 -102.87 57.32
C GLU A 82 -74.03 -102.32 56.34
N SER A 83 -74.28 -102.44 55.02
CA SER A 83 -73.42 -101.84 54.01
C SER A 83 -73.58 -100.32 54.00
N ARG A 84 -72.44 -99.61 54.06
CA ARG A 84 -72.37 -98.13 54.06
C ARG A 84 -72.98 -97.44 52.83
N TRP A 85 -73.36 -98.21 51.80
CA TRP A 85 -73.94 -97.68 50.56
C TRP A 85 -75.46 -97.84 50.51
N VAL A 86 -76.08 -98.44 51.53
CA VAL A 86 -77.47 -98.88 51.51
C VAL A 86 -78.23 -98.24 52.68
N ASP A 87 -79.19 -97.38 52.37
CA ASP A 87 -80.00 -96.69 53.39
C ASP A 87 -81.21 -97.54 53.83
N SER A 88 -81.79 -98.30 52.91
CA SER A 88 -82.88 -99.25 53.19
C SER A 88 -83.06 -100.29 52.09
N VAL A 89 -83.58 -101.45 52.46
CA VAL A 89 -83.94 -102.54 51.53
C VAL A 89 -85.32 -103.10 51.88
N ALA A 90 -86.13 -103.37 50.86
CA ALA A 90 -87.43 -104.00 50.98
C ALA A 90 -87.58 -105.15 49.98
N VAL A 91 -88.23 -106.23 50.41
CA VAL A 91 -88.62 -107.37 49.58
C VAL A 91 -90.14 -107.40 49.47
N VAL A 92 -90.63 -107.54 48.25
CA VAL A 92 -92.05 -107.47 47.90
C VAL A 92 -92.45 -108.76 47.18
N ASP A 93 -93.57 -109.37 47.55
CA ASP A 93 -94.10 -110.58 46.90
C ASP A 93 -94.80 -110.26 45.55
N ALA A 94 -95.16 -111.33 44.82
CA ALA A 94 -95.93 -111.25 43.58
C ALA A 94 -97.33 -110.61 43.77
N GLU A 95 -97.96 -110.75 44.95
CA GLU A 95 -99.20 -110.06 45.31
C GLU A 95 -99.00 -108.58 45.77
N ARG A 96 -97.78 -108.05 45.61
CA ARG A 96 -97.39 -106.65 45.85
C ARG A 96 -97.44 -106.22 47.32
N ARG A 97 -97.32 -107.16 48.24
CA ARG A 97 -97.19 -106.92 49.67
C ARG A 97 -95.72 -106.94 50.05
N VAL A 98 -95.31 -106.00 50.89
CA VAL A 98 -93.94 -105.96 51.42
C VAL A 98 -93.83 -107.10 52.44
N LEU A 99 -93.02 -108.09 52.13
CA LEU A 99 -92.79 -109.24 52.99
C LEU A 99 -91.83 -108.91 54.12
N ALA A 100 -90.77 -108.18 53.80
CA ALA A 100 -89.75 -107.77 54.77
C ALA A 100 -89.11 -106.45 54.35
N HIS A 101 -88.77 -105.62 55.33
CA HIS A 101 -88.11 -104.32 55.13
C HIS A 101 -87.14 -104.05 56.28
N LYS A 102 -85.99 -103.46 55.95
CA LYS A 102 -85.00 -102.95 56.91
C LYS A 102 -84.38 -101.64 56.44
N GLY A 103 -83.97 -100.82 57.41
CA GLY A 103 -83.44 -99.46 57.20
C GLY A 103 -84.50 -98.37 57.40
N LYS A 104 -84.27 -97.16 56.87
CA LYS A 104 -85.22 -96.04 56.98
C LYS A 104 -86.61 -96.42 56.43
N GLN A 105 -87.67 -95.90 57.06
CA GLN A 105 -89.04 -96.29 56.76
C GLN A 105 -89.47 -95.79 55.37
N ILE A 106 -89.70 -96.72 54.44
CA ILE A 106 -90.20 -96.41 53.09
C ILE A 106 -91.72 -96.56 53.10
N PRO A 107 -92.52 -95.55 52.71
CA PRO A 107 -93.97 -95.69 52.63
C PRO A 107 -94.34 -96.75 51.60
N GLN A 108 -95.19 -97.70 51.99
CA GLN A 108 -95.60 -98.82 51.16
C GLN A 108 -96.15 -98.37 49.79
N LYS A 109 -96.88 -97.24 49.76
CA LYS A 109 -97.41 -96.62 48.54
C LYS A 109 -96.32 -96.18 47.55
N ALA A 110 -95.15 -95.79 48.04
CA ALA A 110 -94.02 -95.42 47.20
C ALA A 110 -93.34 -96.66 46.62
N VAL A 111 -93.08 -97.69 47.43
CA VAL A 111 -92.53 -98.99 46.96
C VAL A 111 -93.40 -99.58 45.85
N LEU A 112 -94.72 -99.60 46.05
CA LEU A 112 -95.71 -100.02 45.04
C LEU A 112 -95.69 -99.13 43.78
N GLY A 113 -95.55 -97.81 43.94
CA GLY A 113 -95.43 -96.86 42.83
C GLY A 113 -94.17 -97.11 41.98
N LEU A 114 -93.07 -97.50 42.62
CA LEU A 114 -91.80 -97.82 41.96
C LEU A 114 -91.85 -99.13 41.19
N ILE A 115 -92.45 -100.18 41.77
CA ILE A 115 -92.66 -101.46 41.08
C ILE A 115 -93.59 -101.26 39.89
N ASN A 116 -94.67 -100.48 40.03
CA ASN A 116 -95.55 -100.12 38.91
C ASN A 116 -94.83 -99.30 37.82
N ALA A 117 -93.89 -98.43 38.20
CA ALA A 117 -93.08 -97.67 37.24
C ALA A 117 -92.09 -98.59 36.50
N TRP A 118 -91.51 -99.57 37.19
CA TRP A 118 -90.67 -100.62 36.61
C TRP A 118 -91.45 -101.50 35.63
N GLU A 119 -92.63 -102.00 36.02
CA GLU A 119 -93.51 -102.79 35.14
C GLU A 119 -93.98 -101.99 33.92
N LYS A 120 -94.36 -100.71 34.09
CA LYS A 120 -94.72 -99.82 32.97
C LYS A 120 -93.55 -99.53 32.04
N ALA A 121 -92.32 -99.56 32.54
CA ALA A 121 -91.12 -99.39 31.74
C ALA A 121 -90.74 -100.67 30.96
N GLY A 122 -91.37 -101.83 31.25
CA GLY A 122 -91.05 -103.13 30.66
C GLY A 122 -92.19 -103.81 29.89
N SER A 123 -92.49 -103.35 28.66
CA SER A 123 -93.19 -104.17 27.66
C SER A 123 -92.19 -104.83 26.71
N VAL A 124 -92.12 -106.16 26.77
CA VAL A 124 -91.68 -107.11 25.73
C VAL A 124 -90.23 -106.96 25.20
N ALA A 125 -89.38 -107.90 25.63
CA ALA A 125 -88.17 -108.43 24.97
C ALA A 125 -86.76 -107.91 25.31
N SER A 126 -86.53 -107.06 26.33
CA SER A 126 -85.16 -106.68 26.76
C SER A 126 -84.77 -107.02 28.21
N VAL A 127 -85.60 -107.78 28.94
CA VAL A 127 -85.45 -107.97 30.40
C VAL A 127 -84.68 -109.26 30.78
N LEU A 128 -83.94 -109.86 29.84
CA LEU A 128 -83.03 -110.99 30.14
C LEU A 128 -81.57 -110.58 30.39
N ASP A 129 -81.21 -109.30 30.22
CA ASP A 129 -79.89 -108.75 30.57
C ASP A 129 -80.02 -107.65 31.62
N GLY A 130 -80.18 -108.04 32.89
CA GLY A 130 -79.60 -107.37 34.07
C GLY A 130 -79.75 -105.85 34.26
N GLU A 131 -80.59 -105.13 33.53
CA GLU A 131 -80.71 -103.67 33.63
C GLU A 131 -81.61 -103.25 34.80
N VAL A 132 -80.97 -102.64 35.80
CA VAL A 132 -81.63 -102.00 36.93
C VAL A 132 -82.14 -100.63 36.48
N LEU A 133 -83.46 -100.42 36.55
CA LEU A 133 -84.09 -99.14 36.26
C LEU A 133 -83.81 -98.14 37.40
N GLN A 134 -83.01 -97.12 37.10
CA GLN A 134 -82.88 -95.90 37.90
C GLN A 134 -84.04 -94.95 37.52
N SER A 135 -84.82 -94.51 38.51
CA SER A 135 -85.80 -93.45 38.34
C SER A 135 -85.55 -92.40 39.42
N GLU A 136 -85.46 -91.11 39.07
CA GLU A 136 -85.43 -90.03 40.07
C GLU A 136 -86.87 -89.59 40.34
N GLY A 137 -87.49 -90.19 41.35
CA GLY A 137 -88.85 -89.85 41.76
C GLY A 137 -88.89 -88.61 42.65
N ARG A 138 -89.37 -87.47 42.13
CA ARG A 138 -89.78 -86.30 42.95
C ARG A 138 -91.03 -86.63 43.77
N GLY A 139 -90.85 -87.33 44.88
CA GLY A 139 -91.91 -87.68 45.84
C GLY A 139 -91.41 -87.95 47.26
N PHE A 140 -90.09 -87.81 47.50
CA PHE A 140 -89.44 -87.92 48.79
C PHE A 140 -88.66 -86.62 49.08
N GLU A 141 -88.52 -86.26 50.36
CA GLU A 141 -87.58 -85.21 50.77
C GLU A 141 -86.14 -85.67 50.47
N GLY A 142 -85.56 -85.17 49.37
CA GLY A 142 -84.17 -85.41 48.98
C GLY A 142 -84.00 -86.12 47.63
N ASN A 143 -82.82 -85.96 47.02
CA ASN A 143 -82.45 -86.69 45.81
C ASN A 143 -82.04 -88.11 46.20
N VAL A 144 -83.01 -89.01 46.29
CA VAL A 144 -82.81 -90.39 46.73
C VAL A 144 -82.62 -91.28 45.51
N LYS A 145 -81.46 -91.95 45.39
CA LYS A 145 -81.22 -92.96 44.37
C LYS A 145 -81.74 -94.32 44.86
N PHE A 146 -82.46 -95.05 44.01
CA PHE A 146 -82.95 -96.39 44.32
C PHE A 146 -82.72 -97.37 43.15
N LEU A 147 -82.69 -98.65 43.49
CA LEU A 147 -82.46 -99.78 42.60
C LEU A 147 -83.57 -100.81 42.82
N VAL A 148 -84.20 -101.32 41.76
CA VAL A 148 -85.27 -102.33 41.82
C VAL A 148 -84.93 -103.52 40.94
N ARG A 149 -85.07 -104.75 41.45
CA ARG A 149 -84.79 -105.98 40.70
C ARG A 149 -85.82 -107.09 40.98
N PRO A 150 -86.32 -107.81 39.95
CA PRO A 150 -87.24 -108.95 40.12
C PRO A 150 -86.51 -110.23 40.59
N ILE A 151 -87.26 -111.14 41.20
CA ILE A 151 -86.84 -112.47 41.68
C ILE A 151 -87.55 -113.53 40.82
N GLY A 152 -86.85 -114.51 40.24
CA GLY A 152 -87.49 -115.50 39.34
C GLY A 152 -86.72 -116.81 39.14
N SER A 153 -87.46 -117.89 38.87
CA SER A 153 -86.96 -119.28 38.80
C SER A 153 -86.24 -119.62 37.50
N LYS A 154 -85.02 -120.15 37.63
CA LYS A 154 -84.26 -120.77 36.53
C LYS A 154 -84.26 -122.29 36.68
N GLU A 155 -85.18 -123.00 36.02
CA GLU A 155 -84.98 -124.42 35.69
C GLU A 155 -85.89 -124.86 34.52
N PHE A 156 -85.28 -124.98 33.33
CA PHE A 156 -85.53 -125.87 32.18
C PHE A 156 -85.15 -125.14 30.88
N ASP A 157 -83.88 -125.23 30.47
CA ASP A 157 -83.50 -125.03 29.07
C ASP A 157 -82.59 -126.19 28.64
N ILE A 158 -83.21 -127.33 28.34
CA ILE A 158 -82.62 -128.37 27.49
C ILE A 158 -83.36 -128.26 26.14
N SER A 159 -82.62 -127.84 25.11
CA SER A 159 -82.94 -127.88 23.67
C SER A 159 -83.84 -126.76 23.11
N GLY A 160 -83.27 -125.57 22.92
CA GLY A 160 -83.88 -124.36 22.35
C GLY A 160 -84.16 -124.33 20.83
N ASP A 161 -84.24 -125.47 20.13
CA ASP A 161 -84.60 -125.48 18.69
C ASP A 161 -86.13 -125.50 18.43
N LEU A 162 -86.96 -125.45 19.49
CA LEU A 162 -88.44 -125.45 19.38
C LEU A 162 -89.12 -124.14 19.82
N TYR A 163 -88.38 -123.12 20.31
CA TYR A 163 -88.98 -121.85 20.78
C TYR A 163 -89.41 -120.87 19.68
N ARG A 164 -89.24 -121.22 18.39
CA ARG A 164 -89.55 -120.32 17.25
C ARG A 164 -91.02 -120.36 16.77
N GLN A 165 -91.91 -121.11 17.39
CA GLN A 165 -93.33 -121.08 17.08
C GLN A 165 -94.13 -120.74 18.35
N GLY A 166 -94.78 -119.57 18.31
CA GLY A 166 -95.32 -118.88 19.48
C GLY A 166 -96.47 -119.58 20.22
N ASN A 167 -96.77 -118.98 21.39
CA ASN A 167 -97.76 -119.33 22.43
C ASN A 167 -97.29 -120.19 23.61
N LEU A 168 -96.34 -119.66 24.39
CA LEU A 168 -96.20 -119.97 25.82
C LEU A 168 -96.13 -118.65 26.63
N PRO A 169 -96.83 -118.53 27.77
CA PRO A 169 -96.88 -117.30 28.59
C PRO A 169 -95.53 -116.96 29.24
N ALA A 170 -95.30 -115.66 29.44
CA ALA A 170 -94.07 -115.10 30.02
C ALA A 170 -93.84 -115.57 31.48
N PRO A 171 -92.59 -115.79 31.92
CA PRO A 171 -92.28 -116.22 33.28
C PRO A 171 -92.72 -115.16 34.31
N GLU A 172 -93.63 -115.53 35.21
CA GLU A 172 -94.10 -114.69 36.32
C GLU A 172 -92.99 -114.55 37.39
N ALA A 173 -92.62 -113.31 37.72
CA ALA A 173 -91.67 -113.04 38.79
C ALA A 173 -92.29 -113.38 40.16
N LEU A 174 -91.50 -114.00 41.05
CA LEU A 174 -91.93 -114.42 42.39
C LEU A 174 -92.00 -113.23 43.36
N GLY A 175 -91.30 -112.12 43.05
CA GLY A 175 -91.27 -110.89 43.87
C GLY A 175 -90.23 -109.88 43.37
N TRP A 176 -90.02 -108.80 44.11
CA TRP A 176 -89.04 -107.74 43.81
C TRP A 176 -88.23 -107.35 45.04
N ILE A 177 -86.98 -106.94 44.83
CA ILE A 177 -86.14 -106.27 45.83
C ILE A 177 -85.97 -104.80 45.45
N VAL A 178 -86.20 -103.92 46.41
CA VAL A 178 -86.02 -102.47 46.28
C VAL A 178 -84.95 -102.01 47.27
N LEU A 179 -83.91 -101.33 46.79
CA LEU A 179 -82.79 -100.84 47.59
C LEU A 179 -82.60 -99.34 47.39
N LEU A 180 -82.43 -98.58 48.49
CA LEU A 180 -82.10 -97.15 48.47
C LEU A 180 -80.62 -96.93 48.78
N ILE A 181 -79.97 -96.03 48.06
CA ILE A 181 -78.54 -95.71 48.18
C ILE A 181 -78.32 -94.50 49.09
N ASP A 182 -77.30 -94.56 49.96
CA ASP A 182 -76.87 -93.44 50.81
C ASP A 182 -75.92 -92.47 50.06
N ASN A 183 -76.21 -91.17 50.14
CA ASN A 183 -75.45 -90.10 49.47
C ASN A 183 -74.52 -89.30 50.41
N GLU A 184 -74.52 -89.54 51.73
CA GLU A 184 -73.65 -88.79 52.67
C GLU A 184 -72.15 -88.92 52.32
N GLU A 185 -71.71 -90.08 51.83
CA GLU A 185 -70.31 -90.32 51.49
C GLU A 185 -69.87 -89.54 50.23
N LEU A 186 -70.79 -89.26 49.30
CA LEU A 186 -70.53 -88.47 48.09
C LEU A 186 -70.37 -86.97 48.43
N ASP A 187 -71.19 -86.46 49.34
CA ASP A 187 -71.12 -85.08 49.81
C ASP A 187 -69.82 -84.81 50.58
N LEU A 188 -69.43 -85.74 51.46
CA LEU A 188 -68.15 -85.67 52.17
C LEU A 188 -66.94 -85.71 51.22
N ALA A 189 -66.98 -86.56 50.19
CA ALA A 189 -65.93 -86.63 49.17
C ALA A 189 -65.82 -85.31 48.39
N THR A 190 -66.96 -84.71 48.03
CA THR A 190 -67.02 -83.42 47.32
C THR A 190 -66.40 -82.29 48.16
N GLY A 191 -66.68 -82.23 49.47
CA GLY A 191 -66.06 -81.26 50.37
C GLY A 191 -64.53 -81.40 50.48
N GLN A 192 -64.00 -82.62 50.48
CA GLN A 192 -62.55 -82.86 50.49
C GLN A 192 -61.86 -82.45 49.19
N VAL A 193 -62.53 -82.64 48.05
CA VAL A 193 -62.00 -82.23 46.73
C VAL A 193 -61.94 -80.70 46.62
N VAL A 194 -62.98 -79.99 47.06
CA VAL A 194 -63.02 -78.51 47.04
C VAL A 194 -61.94 -77.92 47.93
N THR A 195 -61.75 -78.44 49.14
CA THR A 195 -60.73 -77.94 50.08
C THR A 195 -59.31 -78.18 49.57
N ARG A 196 -59.00 -79.35 48.98
CA ARG A 196 -57.69 -79.61 48.35
C ARG A 196 -57.44 -78.70 47.15
N SER A 197 -58.44 -78.50 46.30
CA SER A 197 -58.38 -77.57 45.17
C SER A 197 -58.03 -76.14 45.62
N MET A 198 -58.62 -75.67 46.72
CA MET A 198 -58.33 -74.34 47.28
C MET A 198 -56.86 -74.19 47.72
N TRP A 199 -56.27 -75.23 48.31
CA TRP A 199 -54.84 -75.24 48.69
C TRP A 199 -53.91 -75.23 47.47
N VAL A 200 -54.24 -75.98 46.41
CA VAL A 200 -53.45 -76.01 45.17
C VAL A 200 -53.42 -74.65 44.48
N ILE A 201 -54.58 -73.97 44.40
CA ILE A 201 -54.66 -72.62 43.84
C ILE A 201 -53.83 -71.63 44.67
N LEU A 202 -53.96 -71.67 46.00
CA LEU A 202 -53.21 -70.77 46.89
C LEU A 202 -51.69 -70.95 46.72
N LEU A 203 -51.20 -72.18 46.72
CA LEU A 203 -49.78 -72.48 46.51
C LEU A 203 -49.31 -72.03 45.12
N GLY A 204 -50.13 -72.21 44.09
CA GLY A 204 -49.84 -71.74 42.73
C GLY A 204 -49.69 -70.22 42.65
N VAL A 205 -50.58 -69.47 43.32
CA VAL A 205 -50.50 -67.98 43.38
C VAL A 205 -49.24 -67.53 44.11
N VAL A 206 -48.92 -68.12 45.26
CA VAL A 206 -47.72 -67.78 46.05
C VAL A 206 -46.45 -68.08 45.26
N PHE A 207 -46.36 -69.25 44.64
CA PHE A 207 -45.22 -69.63 43.81
C PHE A 207 -45.04 -68.67 42.62
N SER A 208 -46.15 -68.33 41.94
CA SER A 208 -46.16 -67.36 40.85
C SER A 208 -45.65 -65.98 41.29
N LEU A 209 -46.09 -65.49 42.44
CA LEU A 209 -45.64 -64.23 43.02
C LEU A 209 -44.13 -64.26 43.31
N LEU A 210 -43.60 -65.34 43.88
CA LEU A 210 -42.17 -65.48 44.18
C LEU A 210 -41.30 -65.49 42.92
N VAL A 211 -41.69 -66.26 41.89
CA VAL A 211 -40.98 -66.30 40.60
C VAL A 211 -41.01 -64.93 39.92
N SER A 212 -42.17 -64.27 39.96
CA SER A 212 -42.38 -62.94 39.41
C SER A 212 -41.50 -61.87 40.07
N LEU A 213 -41.41 -61.88 41.41
CA LEU A 213 -40.51 -60.99 42.17
C LEU A 213 -39.03 -61.26 41.89
N TYR A 214 -38.65 -62.53 41.73
CA TYR A 214 -37.28 -62.93 41.39
C TYR A 214 -36.87 -62.41 40.00
N LEU A 215 -37.70 -62.64 38.97
CA LEU A 215 -37.46 -62.15 37.60
C LEU A 215 -37.42 -60.62 37.55
N SER A 216 -38.37 -59.95 38.21
CA SER A 216 -38.46 -58.49 38.29
C SER A 216 -37.17 -57.86 38.81
N ASN A 217 -36.61 -58.39 39.92
CA ASN A 217 -35.37 -57.87 40.49
C ASN A 217 -34.13 -58.18 39.65
N ARG A 218 -34.11 -59.31 38.92
CA ARG A 218 -32.98 -59.73 38.09
C ARG A 218 -32.81 -58.88 36.83
N PHE A 219 -33.90 -58.39 36.25
CA PHE A 219 -33.88 -57.62 34.99
C PHE A 219 -34.02 -56.11 35.19
N SER A 220 -34.86 -55.65 36.13
CA SER A 220 -35.14 -54.21 36.27
C SER A 220 -33.97 -53.43 36.86
N ARG A 221 -33.20 -54.00 37.80
CA ARG A 221 -32.07 -53.30 38.44
C ARG A 221 -30.94 -52.94 37.45
N PRO A 222 -30.43 -53.87 36.62
CA PRO A 222 -29.38 -53.54 35.67
C PRO A 222 -29.83 -52.56 34.59
N ILE A 223 -31.08 -52.67 34.11
CA ILE A 223 -31.64 -51.76 33.09
C ILE A 223 -31.71 -50.34 33.63
N ASN A 224 -32.25 -50.16 34.84
CA ASN A 224 -32.33 -48.83 35.45
C ASN A 224 -30.95 -48.21 35.68
N ALA A 225 -29.93 -49.01 36.02
CA ALA A 225 -28.56 -48.53 36.17
C ALA A 225 -27.96 -48.04 34.84
N VAL A 226 -28.29 -48.70 33.72
CA VAL A 226 -27.91 -48.24 32.37
C VAL A 226 -28.62 -46.92 32.04
N THR A 227 -29.94 -46.84 32.26
CA THR A 227 -30.73 -45.64 31.99
C THR A 227 -30.23 -44.44 32.80
N ASP A 228 -30.00 -44.60 34.11
CA ASP A 228 -29.47 -43.55 34.98
C ASP A 228 -28.11 -43.04 34.51
N THR A 229 -27.24 -43.94 34.02
CA THR A 229 -25.93 -43.55 33.48
C THR A 229 -26.08 -42.77 32.18
N ILE A 230 -27.00 -43.15 31.29
CA ILE A 230 -27.29 -42.40 30.05
C ILE A 230 -27.84 -41.01 30.38
N ASP A 231 -28.76 -40.91 31.34
CA ASP A 231 -29.30 -39.62 31.77
C ASP A 231 -28.20 -38.72 32.35
N ARG A 232 -27.30 -39.25 33.17
CA ARG A 232 -26.14 -38.50 33.70
C ARG A 232 -25.19 -38.05 32.59
N LEU A 233 -24.90 -38.90 31.61
CA LEU A 233 -24.11 -38.53 30.43
C LEU A 233 -24.78 -37.40 29.64
N ALA A 234 -26.10 -37.46 29.46
CA ALA A 234 -26.87 -36.42 28.78
C ALA A 234 -26.87 -35.08 29.54
N HIS A 235 -26.75 -35.10 30.87
CA HIS A 235 -26.64 -33.91 31.72
C HIS A 235 -25.18 -33.44 31.94
N GLY A 236 -24.22 -33.98 31.19
CA GLY A 236 -22.84 -33.49 31.15
C GLY A 236 -21.85 -34.18 32.08
N ASP A 237 -22.27 -35.19 32.85
CA ASP A 237 -21.36 -36.02 33.64
C ASP A 237 -20.74 -37.13 32.78
N LEU A 238 -19.73 -36.76 31.99
CA LEU A 238 -19.01 -37.67 31.09
C LEU A 238 -18.21 -38.75 31.81
N SER A 239 -18.06 -38.65 33.14
CA SER A 239 -17.35 -39.65 33.96
C SER A 239 -18.23 -40.83 34.39
N ALA A 240 -19.55 -40.71 34.18
CA ALA A 240 -20.50 -41.74 34.57
C ALA A 240 -20.23 -43.05 33.81
N ARG A 241 -20.23 -44.18 34.53
CA ARG A 241 -20.01 -45.52 33.97
C ARG A 241 -21.00 -46.52 34.58
N VAL A 242 -21.50 -47.41 33.75
CA VAL A 242 -22.36 -48.53 34.16
C VAL A 242 -21.48 -49.63 34.76
N ARG A 243 -21.80 -50.10 35.97
CA ARG A 243 -21.16 -51.31 36.53
C ARG A 243 -21.70 -52.56 35.83
N PRO A 244 -20.86 -53.46 35.30
CA PRO A 244 -21.31 -54.67 34.61
C PRO A 244 -21.86 -55.69 35.62
N THR A 245 -23.15 -55.59 35.93
CA THR A 245 -23.86 -56.54 36.79
C THR A 245 -24.83 -57.38 35.96
N GLY A 246 -24.70 -58.71 36.01
CA GLY A 246 -25.58 -59.64 35.27
C GLY A 246 -24.81 -60.66 34.43
N LYS A 247 -25.49 -61.31 33.48
CA LYS A 247 -24.89 -62.23 32.50
C LYS A 247 -25.52 -62.02 31.12
N GLY A 248 -24.76 -62.28 30.06
CA GLY A 248 -25.24 -62.21 28.67
C GLY A 248 -25.34 -60.77 28.15
N GLU A 249 -26.47 -60.47 27.51
CA GLU A 249 -26.70 -59.22 26.76
C GLU A 249 -26.62 -57.94 27.60
N ILE A 250 -27.00 -58.01 28.89
CA ILE A 250 -26.96 -56.86 29.81
C ILE A 250 -25.51 -56.38 30.03
N VAL A 251 -24.56 -57.31 30.15
CA VAL A 251 -23.14 -56.96 30.32
C VAL A 251 -22.60 -56.33 29.03
N ARG A 252 -23.02 -56.84 27.86
CA ARG A 252 -22.65 -56.28 26.56
C ARG A 252 -23.23 -54.88 26.35
N LEU A 253 -24.46 -54.63 26.81
CA LEU A 253 -25.06 -53.30 26.78
C LEU A 253 -24.30 -52.33 27.69
N ALA A 254 -23.99 -52.74 28.93
CA ALA A 254 -23.19 -51.94 29.86
C ALA A 254 -21.80 -51.60 29.30
N SER A 255 -21.12 -52.56 28.65
CA SER A 255 -19.82 -52.30 28.02
C SER A 255 -19.92 -51.32 26.85
N ASN A 256 -20.93 -51.48 25.98
CA ASN A 256 -21.12 -50.57 24.84
C ASN A 256 -21.41 -49.13 25.29
N VAL A 257 -22.22 -48.96 26.33
CA VAL A 257 -22.51 -47.65 26.92
C VAL A 257 -21.24 -47.03 27.52
N ASN A 258 -20.41 -47.82 28.21
CA ASN A 258 -19.14 -47.34 28.74
C ASN A 258 -18.14 -46.93 27.63
N SER A 259 -18.04 -47.70 26.55
CA SER A 259 -17.21 -47.35 25.39
C SER A 259 -17.71 -46.09 24.68
N MET A 260 -19.03 -45.90 24.59
CA MET A 260 -19.64 -44.67 24.07
C MET A 260 -19.29 -43.47 24.97
N ALA A 261 -19.40 -43.62 26.30
CA ALA A 261 -19.05 -42.58 27.26
C ALA A 261 -17.57 -42.15 27.12
N GLU A 262 -16.66 -43.12 27.04
CA GLU A 262 -15.23 -42.88 26.81
C GLU A 262 -14.96 -42.16 25.47
N THR A 263 -15.64 -42.59 24.40
CA THR A 263 -15.50 -41.95 23.08
C THR A 263 -15.99 -40.50 23.09
N ILE A 264 -17.11 -40.23 23.78
CA ILE A 264 -17.66 -38.88 23.92
C ILE A 264 -16.70 -38.00 24.74
N GLU A 265 -16.18 -38.51 25.85
CA GLU A 265 -15.21 -37.80 26.69
C GLU A 265 -13.95 -37.41 25.92
N LEU A 266 -13.34 -38.37 25.20
CA LEU A 266 -12.16 -38.12 24.36
C LEU A 266 -12.47 -37.15 23.21
N SER A 267 -13.65 -37.24 22.60
CA SER A 267 -14.09 -36.32 21.54
C SER A 267 -14.24 -34.90 22.08
N HIS A 268 -14.85 -34.75 23.26
CA HIS A 268 -15.07 -33.45 23.91
C HIS A 268 -13.74 -32.79 24.29
N GLN A 269 -12.78 -33.56 24.83
CA GLN A 269 -11.43 -33.08 25.12
C GLN A 269 -10.70 -32.60 23.87
N ARG A 270 -10.68 -33.42 22.80
CA ARG A 270 -10.06 -33.04 21.51
C ARG A 270 -10.71 -31.81 20.90
N LEU A 271 -12.03 -31.66 21.03
CA LEU A 271 -12.74 -30.47 20.57
C LEU A 271 -12.31 -29.23 21.35
N HIS A 272 -12.21 -29.32 22.69
CA HIS A 272 -11.74 -28.23 23.53
C HIS A 272 -10.30 -27.81 23.19
N GLU A 273 -9.40 -28.77 22.99
CA GLU A 273 -8.03 -28.48 22.55
C GLU A 273 -8.00 -27.80 21.17
N ARG A 274 -8.78 -28.29 20.21
CA ARG A 274 -8.89 -27.67 18.88
C ARG A 274 -9.46 -26.26 18.94
N ILE A 275 -10.49 -26.04 19.76
CA ILE A 275 -11.07 -24.70 19.96
C ILE A 275 -10.00 -23.80 20.57
N ALA A 276 -9.36 -24.20 21.67
CA ALA A 276 -8.33 -23.42 22.35
C ALA A 276 -7.16 -23.05 21.40
N TYR A 277 -6.66 -24.04 20.65
CA TYR A 277 -5.62 -23.83 19.64
C TYR A 277 -6.10 -22.89 18.52
N ALA A 278 -7.30 -23.08 17.99
CA ALA A 278 -7.87 -22.23 16.96
C ALA A 278 -8.07 -20.79 17.45
N THR A 279 -8.60 -20.59 18.66
CA THR A 279 -8.76 -19.26 19.26
C THR A 279 -7.44 -18.55 19.50
N SER A 280 -6.43 -19.26 20.00
CA SER A 280 -5.08 -18.70 20.22
C SER A 280 -4.40 -18.34 18.90
N SER A 281 -4.49 -19.22 17.90
CA SER A 281 -3.99 -18.95 16.54
C SER A 281 -4.72 -17.77 15.89
N LEU A 282 -6.04 -17.67 16.07
CA LEU A 282 -6.84 -16.55 15.58
C LEU A 282 -6.42 -15.25 16.26
N GLN A 283 -6.30 -15.22 17.60
CA GLN A 283 -5.84 -14.04 18.33
C GLN A 283 -4.45 -13.58 17.87
N LYS A 284 -3.52 -14.53 17.68
CA LYS A 284 -2.19 -14.22 17.14
C LYS A 284 -2.26 -13.60 15.74
N LYS A 285 -3.07 -14.19 14.84
CA LYS A 285 -3.29 -13.65 13.49
C LYS A 285 -3.97 -12.29 13.49
N VAL A 286 -4.94 -12.05 14.38
CA VAL A 286 -5.61 -10.76 14.54
C VAL A 286 -4.59 -9.71 14.99
N SER A 287 -3.76 -10.01 15.99
CA SER A 287 -2.71 -9.09 16.44
C SER A 287 -1.66 -8.80 15.36
N GLU A 288 -1.26 -9.80 14.57
CA GLU A 288 -0.34 -9.61 13.44
C GLU A 288 -0.97 -8.75 12.33
N LEU A 289 -2.26 -8.97 12.04
CA LEU A 289 -3.02 -8.15 11.09
C LEU A 289 -3.16 -6.70 11.58
N GLU A 290 -3.46 -6.48 12.86
CA GLU A 290 -3.56 -5.13 13.43
C GLU A 290 -2.22 -4.38 13.34
N GLN A 291 -1.10 -5.06 13.62
CA GLN A 291 0.22 -4.47 13.46
C GLN A 291 0.51 -4.11 12.00
N ARG A 292 0.26 -5.02 11.06
CA ARG A 292 0.43 -4.74 9.62
C ARG A 292 -0.47 -3.61 9.15
N ASN A 293 -1.70 -3.52 9.65
CA ASN A 293 -2.63 -2.47 9.25
C ASN A 293 -2.12 -1.10 9.74
N LYS A 294 -1.55 -1.01 10.94
CA LYS A 294 -0.90 0.22 11.44
C LYS A 294 0.32 0.61 10.60
N GLU A 295 1.17 -0.35 10.24
CA GLU A 295 2.33 -0.12 9.37
C GLU A 295 1.90 0.35 7.96
N LEU A 296 0.86 -0.27 7.41
CA LEU A 296 0.26 0.11 6.12
C LEU A 296 -0.35 1.51 6.18
N ASP A 297 -1.10 1.84 7.22
CA ASP A 297 -1.67 3.18 7.39
C ASP A 297 -0.58 4.23 7.51
N ALA A 298 0.47 4.00 8.30
CA ALA A 298 1.59 4.93 8.43
C ALA A 298 2.34 5.14 7.10
N ALA A 299 2.56 4.06 6.33
CA ALA A 299 3.16 4.15 5.00
C ALA A 299 2.25 4.90 4.02
N ARG A 300 0.93 4.66 4.08
CA ARG A 300 -0.07 5.34 3.26
C ARG A 300 -0.16 6.83 3.58
N THR A 301 -0.14 7.21 4.85
CA THR A 301 -0.14 8.63 5.25
C THR A 301 1.09 9.35 4.71
N LYS A 302 2.29 8.77 4.87
CA LYS A 302 3.53 9.34 4.29
C LYS A 302 3.47 9.46 2.76
N ALA A 303 2.95 8.44 2.08
CA ALA A 303 2.78 8.48 0.64
C ALA A 303 1.78 9.56 0.21
N SER A 304 0.65 9.67 0.92
CA SER A 304 -0.38 10.68 0.65
C SER A 304 0.12 12.10 0.89
N GLU A 305 0.94 12.32 1.91
CA GLU A 305 1.58 13.62 2.17
C GLU A 305 2.52 14.00 1.03
N ALA A 306 3.35 13.07 0.56
CA ALA A 306 4.24 13.29 -0.58
C ALA A 306 3.47 13.53 -1.90
N GLU A 307 2.39 12.80 -2.15
CA GLU A 307 1.51 13.03 -3.30
C GLU A 307 0.84 14.39 -3.24
N LYS A 308 0.39 14.82 -2.05
CA LYS A 308 -0.23 16.13 -1.86
C LYS A 308 0.76 17.26 -2.16
N VAL A 309 1.98 17.20 -1.62
CA VAL A 309 3.05 18.17 -1.92
C VAL A 309 3.33 18.22 -3.42
N LYS A 310 3.35 17.07 -4.11
CA LYS A 310 3.55 17.00 -5.57
C LYS A 310 2.35 17.57 -6.35
N ALA A 311 1.13 17.39 -5.87
CA ALA A 311 -0.06 17.96 -6.47
C ALA A 311 -0.09 19.50 -6.31
N ASP A 312 0.21 19.98 -5.11
CA ASP A 312 0.31 21.42 -4.79
C ASP A 312 1.43 22.09 -5.61
N PHE A 313 2.57 21.40 -5.79
CA PHE A 313 3.64 21.81 -6.71
C PHE A 313 3.12 22.03 -8.14
N LEU A 314 2.43 21.04 -8.72
CA LEU A 314 1.94 21.13 -10.11
C LEU A 314 0.87 22.22 -10.26
N ALA A 315 0.02 22.40 -9.25
CA ALA A 315 -1.00 23.44 -9.22
C ALA A 315 -0.36 24.85 -9.21
N ASN A 316 0.61 25.08 -8.31
CA ASN A 316 1.34 26.35 -8.21
C ASN A 316 2.13 26.63 -9.49
N MET A 317 2.78 25.62 -10.07
CA MET A 317 3.48 25.76 -11.36
C MET A 317 2.55 26.12 -12.50
N SER A 318 1.35 25.53 -12.54
CA SER A 318 0.35 25.94 -13.53
C SER A 318 -0.04 27.42 -13.37
N HIS A 319 -0.20 27.89 -12.14
CA HIS A 319 -0.62 29.26 -11.84
C HIS A 319 0.49 30.29 -12.13
N GLU A 320 1.71 30.00 -11.71
CA GLU A 320 2.89 30.85 -11.90
C GLU A 320 3.35 30.91 -13.36
N ILE A 321 3.11 29.86 -14.17
CA ILE A 321 3.33 29.89 -15.62
C ILE A 321 2.20 30.66 -16.33
N ARG A 322 0.95 30.44 -15.93
CA ARG A 322 -0.22 31.01 -16.61
C ARG A 322 -0.27 32.54 -16.50
N THR A 323 0.15 33.11 -15.37
CA THR A 323 0.11 34.55 -15.13
C THR A 323 0.98 35.37 -16.12
N PRO A 324 2.29 35.10 -16.30
CA PRO A 324 3.11 35.78 -17.29
C PRO A 324 2.69 35.44 -18.73
N VAL A 325 2.25 34.20 -19.02
CA VAL A 325 1.74 33.82 -20.35
C VAL A 325 0.49 34.62 -20.72
N ASN A 326 -0.43 34.80 -19.77
CA ASN A 326 -1.64 35.62 -19.98
C ASN A 326 -1.31 37.11 -20.11
N ALA A 327 -0.30 37.62 -19.41
CA ALA A 327 0.17 38.99 -19.57
C ALA A 327 0.76 39.20 -20.98
N ILE A 328 1.64 38.30 -21.44
CA ILE A 328 2.22 38.32 -22.80
C ILE A 328 1.11 38.29 -23.86
N TYR A 329 0.13 37.40 -23.69
CA TYR A 329 -1.01 37.28 -24.60
C TYR A 329 -1.93 38.51 -24.55
N GLY A 330 -2.17 39.07 -23.36
CA GLY A 330 -3.02 40.24 -23.16
C GLY A 330 -2.41 41.50 -23.78
N PHE A 331 -1.12 41.73 -23.58
CA PHE A 331 -0.41 42.87 -24.18
C PHE A 331 -0.23 42.69 -25.69
N SER A 332 -0.01 41.48 -26.19
CA SER A 332 0.02 41.24 -27.64
C SER A 332 -1.34 41.54 -28.29
N GLN A 333 -2.45 41.21 -27.64
CA GLN A 333 -3.79 41.61 -28.10
C GLN A 333 -4.02 43.13 -28.08
N ARG A 334 -3.30 43.88 -27.24
CA ARG A 334 -3.39 45.34 -27.16
C ARG A 334 -2.56 46.03 -28.23
N ILE A 335 -1.37 45.49 -28.55
CA ILE A 335 -0.53 45.94 -29.66
C ILE A 335 -1.24 45.77 -31.01
N LEU A 336 -2.02 44.69 -31.17
CA LEU A 336 -2.84 44.47 -32.37
C LEU A 336 -4.01 45.46 -32.55
N ARG A 337 -4.22 46.39 -31.62
CA ARG A 337 -5.23 47.46 -31.73
C ARG A 337 -4.53 48.79 -32.02
N PRO A 338 -5.14 49.69 -32.81
CA PRO A 338 -4.56 51.00 -33.08
C PRO A 338 -4.40 51.80 -31.77
N GLY A 339 -3.16 52.17 -31.44
CA GLY A 339 -2.76 52.94 -30.26
C GLY A 339 -1.58 53.86 -30.57
N SER A 340 -1.12 54.65 -29.60
CA SER A 340 0.04 55.52 -29.77
C SER A 340 1.36 54.73 -29.71
N ALA A 341 2.42 55.20 -30.39
CA ALA A 341 3.75 54.57 -30.37
C ALA A 341 4.32 54.43 -28.94
N SER A 342 3.96 55.36 -28.03
CA SER A 342 4.34 55.30 -26.61
C SER A 342 3.64 54.16 -25.86
N GLU A 343 2.36 53.89 -26.15
CA GLU A 343 1.61 52.78 -25.53
C GLU A 343 2.08 51.42 -26.07
N THR A 344 2.36 51.32 -27.38
CA THR A 344 2.93 50.11 -27.99
C THR A 344 4.29 49.78 -27.38
N LYS A 345 5.17 50.77 -27.24
CA LYS A 345 6.47 50.60 -26.58
C LYS A 345 6.32 50.10 -25.14
N GLU A 346 5.41 50.68 -24.36
CA GLU A 346 5.15 50.25 -22.98
C GLU A 346 4.62 48.81 -22.92
N TYR A 347 3.73 48.41 -23.83
CA TYR A 347 3.24 47.02 -23.92
C TYR A 347 4.35 46.03 -24.30
N VAL A 348 5.23 46.38 -25.23
CA VAL A 348 6.39 45.56 -25.62
C VAL A 348 7.37 45.40 -24.45
N GLU A 349 7.64 46.48 -23.71
CA GLU A 349 8.47 46.42 -22.50
C GLU A 349 7.85 45.53 -21.42
N MET A 350 6.53 45.62 -21.20
CA MET A 350 5.81 44.74 -20.26
C MET A 350 5.82 43.27 -20.71
N MET A 351 5.68 42.99 -22.01
CA MET A 351 5.82 41.64 -22.56
C MET A 351 7.22 41.07 -22.37
N SER A 352 8.26 41.88 -22.61
CA SER A 352 9.66 41.49 -22.41
C SER A 352 9.95 41.16 -20.95
N ARG A 353 9.44 41.96 -20.00
CA ARG A 353 9.52 41.66 -18.57
C ARG A 353 8.82 40.34 -18.21
N ALA A 354 7.61 40.12 -18.72
CA ALA A 354 6.86 38.88 -18.49
C ALA A 354 7.56 37.64 -19.09
N ALA A 355 8.23 37.77 -20.24
CA ALA A 355 9.01 36.71 -20.86
C ALA A 355 10.28 36.37 -20.07
N LYS A 356 11.00 37.39 -19.56
CA LYS A 356 12.16 37.19 -18.67
C LYS A 356 11.77 36.45 -17.38
N LEU A 357 10.66 36.84 -16.75
CA LEU A 357 10.13 36.16 -15.56
C LEU A 357 9.80 34.68 -15.84
N LEU A 358 9.23 34.38 -17.01
CA LEU A 358 8.92 33.00 -17.41
C LEU A 358 10.18 32.14 -17.62
N ILE A 359 11.25 32.72 -18.20
CA ILE A 359 12.53 32.00 -18.39
C ILE A 359 13.16 31.66 -17.03
N HIS A 360 13.24 32.62 -16.11
CA HIS A 360 13.74 32.38 -14.76
C HIS A 360 12.93 31.30 -14.02
N LEU A 361 11.62 31.25 -14.26
CA LEU A 361 10.75 30.23 -13.70
C LEU A 361 11.04 28.84 -14.26
N ILE A 362 11.22 28.72 -15.57
CA ILE A 362 11.57 27.45 -16.22
C ILE A 362 12.94 26.96 -15.75
N ASP A 363 13.94 27.85 -15.68
CA ASP A 363 15.28 27.50 -15.21
C ASP A 363 15.26 27.09 -13.74
N GLY A 364 14.44 27.75 -12.92
CA GLY A 364 14.16 27.35 -11.53
C GLY A 364 13.58 25.94 -11.44
N ILE A 365 12.56 25.62 -12.24
CA ILE A 365 11.94 24.28 -12.28
C ILE A 365 12.96 23.22 -12.71
N LEU A 366 13.74 23.49 -13.76
CA LEU A 366 14.76 22.58 -14.25
C LEU A 366 15.87 22.38 -13.21
N GLY A 367 16.26 23.45 -12.52
CA GLY A 367 17.19 23.40 -11.39
C GLY A 367 16.67 22.53 -10.25
N PHE A 368 15.41 22.74 -9.83
CA PHE A 368 14.74 21.92 -8.81
C PHE A 368 14.64 20.45 -9.21
N SER A 369 14.20 20.16 -10.44
CA SER A 369 14.05 18.78 -10.94
C SER A 369 15.39 18.03 -11.01
N LYS A 370 16.47 18.71 -11.42
CA LYS A 370 17.83 18.15 -11.39
C LYS A 370 18.32 17.91 -9.96
N ALA A 371 17.98 18.81 -9.03
CA ALA A 371 18.35 18.69 -7.62
C ALA A 371 17.62 17.56 -6.87
N GLU A 372 16.33 17.37 -7.17
CA GLU A 372 15.48 16.33 -6.58
C GLU A 372 15.88 14.92 -7.06
N SER A 373 16.20 14.78 -8.35
CA SER A 373 16.66 13.51 -8.93
C SER A 373 18.08 13.10 -8.52
N GLY A 374 18.79 13.92 -7.75
CA GLY A 374 20.20 13.68 -7.40
C GLY A 374 21.15 13.76 -8.60
N SER A 375 20.70 14.35 -9.71
CA SER A 375 21.46 14.42 -10.98
C SER A 375 22.50 15.54 -11.00
N ILE A 376 22.57 16.38 -9.96
CA ILE A 376 23.58 17.43 -9.85
C ILE A 376 24.92 16.77 -9.48
N ARG A 377 25.81 16.64 -10.46
CA ARG A 377 27.22 16.28 -10.25
C ARG A 377 28.01 17.55 -9.94
N LEU A 378 28.74 17.53 -8.83
CA LEU A 378 29.68 18.60 -8.49
C LEU A 378 30.94 18.46 -9.34
N SER A 379 31.39 19.56 -9.91
CA SER A 379 32.64 19.64 -10.67
C SER A 379 33.70 20.31 -9.81
N GLU A 380 34.43 19.54 -9.01
CA GLU A 380 35.51 20.10 -8.18
C GLU A 380 36.70 20.57 -9.03
N SER A 381 37.08 21.83 -8.86
CA SER A 381 38.25 22.45 -9.46
C SER A 381 38.95 23.36 -8.44
N VAL A 382 40.22 23.70 -8.68
CA VAL A 382 40.93 24.72 -7.91
C VAL A 382 40.77 26.05 -8.64
N PHE A 383 40.25 27.07 -7.97
CA PHE A 383 39.97 28.37 -8.55
C PHE A 383 40.19 29.51 -7.54
N ASP A 384 40.31 30.73 -8.03
CA ASP A 384 40.46 31.93 -7.19
C ASP A 384 39.10 32.39 -6.66
N ILE A 385 38.85 32.16 -5.37
CA ILE A 385 37.57 32.53 -4.75
C ILE A 385 37.43 34.03 -4.61
N ARG A 386 38.53 34.76 -4.39
CA ARG A 386 38.47 36.21 -4.20
C ARG A 386 38.05 36.87 -5.52
N LEU A 387 38.65 36.46 -6.63
CA LEU A 387 38.29 36.91 -7.96
C LEU A 387 36.84 36.54 -8.33
N SER A 388 36.40 35.31 -8.03
CA SER A 388 35.02 34.89 -8.29
C SER A 388 33.99 35.75 -7.52
N LEU A 389 34.25 36.05 -6.24
CA LEU A 389 33.41 36.94 -5.42
C LEU A 389 33.38 38.39 -5.96
N GLU A 390 34.51 38.92 -6.42
CA GLU A 390 34.58 40.24 -7.05
C GLU A 390 33.85 40.26 -8.41
N ASN A 391 33.99 39.21 -9.22
CA ASN A 391 33.34 39.08 -10.52
C ASN A 391 31.81 39.08 -10.37
N ILE A 392 31.28 38.27 -9.46
CA ILE A 392 29.82 38.21 -9.27
C ILE A 392 29.27 39.54 -8.73
N ALA A 393 29.97 40.20 -7.81
CA ALA A 393 29.59 41.53 -7.33
C ALA A 393 29.60 42.57 -8.46
N THR A 394 30.56 42.49 -9.38
CA THR A 394 30.63 43.38 -10.57
C THR A 394 29.42 43.17 -11.47
N ILE A 395 28.96 41.93 -11.68
CA ILE A 395 27.80 41.61 -12.52
C ILE A 395 26.51 42.27 -12.00
N PHE A 396 26.31 42.29 -10.68
CA PHE A 396 25.13 42.88 -10.04
C PHE A 396 25.25 44.39 -9.76
N SER A 397 26.38 45.01 -10.10
CA SER A 397 26.64 46.44 -9.83
C SER A 397 25.65 47.36 -10.54
N THR A 398 25.35 47.09 -11.82
CA THR A 398 24.42 47.90 -12.62
C THR A 398 23.00 47.88 -12.05
N GLU A 399 22.50 46.70 -11.67
CA GLU A 399 21.14 46.56 -11.11
C GLU A 399 21.01 47.23 -9.73
N ALA A 400 22.02 47.08 -8.88
CA ALA A 400 22.08 47.77 -7.59
C ALA A 400 22.11 49.30 -7.80
N GLN A 401 22.87 49.76 -8.78
CA GLN A 401 22.99 51.18 -9.11
C GLN A 401 21.69 51.78 -9.64
N GLU A 402 20.96 51.10 -10.53
CA GLU A 402 19.68 51.61 -11.05
C GLU A 402 18.68 51.90 -9.92
N LYS A 403 18.82 51.21 -8.78
CA LYS A 403 18.07 51.45 -7.54
C LYS A 403 18.71 52.45 -6.57
N GLY A 404 19.88 53.00 -6.89
CA GLY A 404 20.65 53.88 -6.01
C GLY A 404 21.25 53.20 -4.79
N LEU A 405 21.43 51.87 -4.82
CA LEU A 405 21.98 51.08 -3.72
C LEU A 405 23.51 51.04 -3.79
N GLU A 406 24.15 51.03 -2.62
CA GLU A 406 25.59 50.78 -2.51
C GLU A 406 25.87 49.26 -2.48
N LEU A 407 26.47 48.69 -3.52
CA LEU A 407 26.93 47.30 -3.51
C LEU A 407 28.40 47.22 -3.09
N VAL A 408 28.67 46.57 -1.96
CA VAL A 408 30.03 46.45 -1.39
C VAL A 408 30.45 44.98 -1.34
N ALA A 409 31.59 44.65 -1.94
CA ALA A 409 32.27 43.38 -1.73
C ALA A 409 33.37 43.56 -0.67
N LEU A 410 33.24 42.88 0.47
CA LEU A 410 34.19 42.90 1.59
C LEU A 410 34.76 41.50 1.80
N ILE A 411 36.00 41.30 1.37
CA ILE A 411 36.69 40.01 1.52
C ILE A 411 37.72 40.17 2.64
N ASP A 412 37.55 39.40 3.72
CA ASP A 412 38.43 39.47 4.88
C ASP A 412 39.80 38.83 4.57
N SER A 413 40.84 39.23 5.33
CA SER A 413 42.24 38.86 5.07
C SER A 413 42.52 37.36 5.25
N ASP A 414 41.70 36.69 6.04
CA ASP A 414 41.77 35.26 6.37
C ASP A 414 41.26 34.34 5.26
N VAL A 415 40.52 34.86 4.29
CA VAL A 415 40.02 34.09 3.13
C VAL A 415 41.18 33.67 2.24
N PRO A 416 41.39 32.38 1.94
CA PRO A 416 42.45 31.95 1.03
C PRO A 416 42.24 32.50 -0.40
N GLU A 417 43.32 32.66 -1.16
CA GLU A 417 43.25 33.09 -2.57
C GLU A 417 42.64 31.97 -3.43
N PHE A 418 43.12 30.73 -3.26
CA PHE A 418 42.63 29.57 -3.99
C PHE A 418 41.89 28.57 -3.08
N ILE A 419 40.74 28.09 -3.54
CA ILE A 419 40.00 27.00 -2.90
C ILE A 419 39.70 25.88 -3.90
N ARG A 420 39.45 24.68 -3.38
CA ARG A 420 38.94 23.56 -4.15
C ARG A 420 37.43 23.46 -3.97
N GLY A 421 36.67 23.52 -5.06
CA GLY A 421 35.21 23.46 -5.05
C GLY A 421 34.60 23.61 -6.44
N ASP A 422 33.30 23.84 -6.50
CA ASP A 422 32.55 24.07 -7.74
C ASP A 422 32.22 25.57 -7.86
N GLU A 423 33.07 26.31 -8.57
CA GLU A 423 32.97 27.77 -8.78
C GLU A 423 31.58 28.18 -9.27
N LEU A 424 31.06 27.48 -10.30
CA LEU A 424 29.78 27.78 -10.92
C LEU A 424 28.60 27.62 -9.93
N ARG A 425 28.69 26.65 -9.02
CA ARG A 425 27.64 26.42 -8.00
C ARG A 425 27.68 27.48 -6.91
N ILE A 426 28.88 27.92 -6.51
CA ILE A 426 29.05 29.01 -5.56
C ILE A 426 28.51 30.31 -6.16
N GLU A 427 28.87 30.63 -7.41
CA GLU A 427 28.33 31.77 -8.15
C GLU A 427 26.81 31.70 -8.28
N GLN A 428 26.24 30.52 -8.53
CA GLN A 428 24.80 30.32 -8.61
C GLN A 428 24.09 30.63 -7.28
N VAL A 429 24.66 30.18 -6.16
CA VAL A 429 24.12 30.50 -4.82
C VAL A 429 24.19 32.01 -4.58
N LEU A 430 25.32 32.63 -4.89
CA LEU A 430 25.54 34.06 -4.68
C LEU A 430 24.67 34.93 -5.56
N ALA A 431 24.49 34.58 -6.83
CA ALA A 431 23.62 35.28 -7.76
C ALA A 431 22.18 35.35 -7.23
N ASN A 432 21.67 34.23 -6.72
CA ASN A 432 20.34 34.17 -6.12
C ASN A 432 20.22 35.04 -4.86
N LEU A 433 21.23 35.03 -3.99
CA LEU A 433 21.21 35.83 -2.76
C LEU A 433 21.35 37.33 -3.06
N LEU A 434 22.26 37.73 -3.95
CA LEU A 434 22.46 39.12 -4.38
C LEU A 434 21.22 39.68 -5.08
N ALA A 435 20.62 38.90 -6.00
CA ALA A 435 19.37 39.29 -6.66
C ALA A 435 18.26 39.54 -5.64
N ASN A 436 18.11 38.66 -4.63
CA ASN A 436 17.13 38.86 -3.57
C ASN A 436 17.43 40.10 -2.71
N ALA A 437 18.68 40.31 -2.30
CA ALA A 437 19.09 41.46 -1.51
C ALA A 437 18.82 42.80 -2.24
N ILE A 438 19.18 42.90 -3.52
CA ILE A 438 18.92 44.07 -4.37
C ILE A 438 17.42 44.25 -4.60
N LYS A 439 16.68 43.16 -4.76
CA LYS A 439 15.24 43.16 -4.96
C LYS A 439 14.47 43.75 -3.77
N PHE A 440 14.82 43.35 -2.54
CA PHE A 440 14.09 43.71 -1.32
C PHE A 440 14.65 44.93 -0.57
N THR A 441 15.69 45.57 -1.11
CA THR A 441 16.25 46.81 -0.59
C THR A 441 15.84 47.98 -1.49
N HIS A 442 15.28 49.02 -0.87
CA HIS A 442 14.88 50.24 -1.58
C HIS A 442 15.92 51.35 -1.46
N GLU A 443 16.53 51.48 -0.29
CA GLU A 443 17.61 52.43 -0.02
C GLU A 443 18.64 51.81 0.92
N GLY A 444 19.88 52.30 0.85
CA GLY A 444 20.99 51.82 1.68
C GLY A 444 22.00 51.00 0.89
N HIS A 445 22.35 49.82 1.40
CA HIS A 445 23.44 49.03 0.83
C HIS A 445 23.18 47.53 0.85
N VAL A 446 23.89 46.83 -0.04
CA VAL A 446 24.01 45.37 -0.06
C VAL A 446 25.48 45.03 0.15
N LEU A 447 25.76 44.21 1.14
CA LEU A 447 27.11 43.80 1.53
C LEU A 447 27.31 42.31 1.20
N LEU A 448 28.21 42.03 0.26
CA LEU A 448 28.77 40.69 0.07
C LEU A 448 30.02 40.58 0.95
N ARG A 449 30.00 39.73 1.99
CA ARG A 449 31.14 39.50 2.87
C ARG A 449 31.62 38.06 2.78
N ALA A 450 32.93 37.86 2.74
CA ALA A 450 33.55 36.55 2.88
C ALA A 450 34.56 36.57 4.03
N SER A 451 34.54 35.53 4.87
CA SER A 451 35.40 35.36 6.06
C SER A 451 35.63 33.88 6.35
N VAL A 452 36.67 33.55 7.10
CA VAL A 452 36.94 32.16 7.51
C VAL A 452 36.68 32.01 9.00
N ASP A 453 35.81 31.07 9.37
CA ASP A 453 35.63 30.72 10.78
C ASP A 453 36.78 29.79 11.21
N ASN A 454 37.63 30.29 12.10
CA ASN A 454 38.79 29.56 12.59
C ASN A 454 38.42 28.33 13.46
N SER A 455 37.18 28.25 13.93
CA SER A 455 36.70 27.18 14.82
C SER A 455 36.51 25.87 14.07
N ASP A 456 35.96 25.94 12.87
CA ASP A 456 35.61 24.79 12.02
C ASP A 456 36.31 24.80 10.66
N ARG A 457 37.17 25.80 10.39
CA ARG A 457 37.86 26.00 9.10
C ARG A 457 36.87 26.07 7.93
N SER A 458 35.71 26.66 8.15
CA SER A 458 34.71 26.89 7.11
C SER A 458 34.82 28.28 6.50
N LEU A 459 34.57 28.37 5.19
CA LEU A 459 34.42 29.62 4.47
C LEU A 459 32.96 30.06 4.67
N LYS A 460 32.76 31.17 5.37
CA LYS A 460 31.46 31.81 5.52
C LYS A 460 31.36 32.94 4.51
N ILE A 461 30.41 32.81 3.58
CA ILE A 461 30.03 33.88 2.65
C ILE A 461 28.64 34.36 3.02
N SER A 462 28.47 35.67 3.21
CA SER A 462 27.19 36.29 3.57
C SER A 462 26.83 37.42 2.61
N VAL A 463 25.53 37.54 2.35
CA VAL A 463 24.91 38.65 1.64
C VAL A 463 23.95 39.31 2.62
N SER A 464 24.32 40.50 3.07
CA SER A 464 23.54 41.29 4.01
C SER A 464 22.92 42.49 3.31
N ASP A 465 21.68 42.79 3.62
CA ASP A 465 20.92 43.91 3.05
C ASP A 465 20.34 44.81 4.16
N THR A 466 20.04 46.07 3.83
CA THR A 466 19.37 47.02 4.73
C THR A 466 17.89 47.20 4.38
N GLY A 467 17.27 46.19 3.77
CA GLY A 467 15.90 46.23 3.26
C GLY A 467 14.83 46.00 4.33
N ILE A 468 13.68 45.50 3.87
CA ILE A 468 12.47 45.35 4.70
C ILE A 468 12.60 44.36 5.86
N GLY A 469 13.57 43.45 5.83
CA GLY A 469 13.70 42.37 6.80
C GLY A 469 12.55 41.35 6.75
N ILE A 470 12.69 40.26 7.50
CA ILE A 470 11.79 39.10 7.49
C ILE A 470 11.34 38.80 8.93
N PRO A 471 10.02 38.66 9.19
CA PRO A 471 9.50 38.23 10.48
C PRO A 471 9.99 36.85 10.92
N SER A 472 10.21 36.66 12.22
CA SER A 472 10.80 35.42 12.78
C SER A 472 9.94 34.16 12.55
N ASP A 473 8.62 34.32 12.46
CA ASP A 473 7.66 33.26 12.17
C ASP A 473 7.70 32.80 10.70
N GLU A 474 8.20 33.65 9.79
CA GLU A 474 8.31 33.35 8.36
C GLU A 474 9.66 32.71 7.99
N ILE A 475 10.69 32.84 8.83
CA ILE A 475 12.05 32.33 8.55
C ILE A 475 12.06 30.81 8.27
N GLY A 476 11.30 30.02 9.04
CA GLY A 476 11.24 28.57 8.88
C GLY A 476 10.63 28.10 7.55
N ASN A 477 9.96 29.00 6.85
CA ASN A 477 9.21 28.74 5.62
C ASN A 477 9.98 29.19 4.36
N LEU A 478 10.98 30.07 4.48
CA LEU A 478 11.75 30.63 3.35
C LEU A 478 12.44 29.59 2.46
N PHE A 479 12.87 28.46 3.03
CA PHE A 479 13.60 27.42 2.30
C PHE A 479 12.68 26.33 1.73
N LYS A 480 11.38 26.37 2.05
CA LYS A 480 10.41 25.47 1.44
C LYS A 480 10.13 25.94 0.02
N ALA A 481 10.18 25.00 -0.92
CA ALA A 481 9.92 25.30 -2.31
C ALA A 481 8.49 25.84 -2.48
N PHE A 482 8.35 26.96 -3.21
CA PHE A 482 7.07 27.58 -3.60
C PHE A 482 6.26 28.24 -2.48
N GLU A 483 6.80 28.38 -1.26
CA GLU A 483 6.19 29.25 -0.27
C GLU A 483 6.59 30.71 -0.58
N GLN A 484 5.61 31.51 -1.02
CA GLN A 484 5.73 32.96 -1.17
C GLN A 484 4.93 33.61 -0.04
N ASN A 485 5.53 34.52 0.73
CA ASN A 485 4.82 35.19 1.82
C ASN A 485 3.72 36.10 1.24
N ASP A 486 2.50 35.97 1.76
CA ASP A 486 1.27 36.63 1.31
C ASP A 486 1.18 38.11 1.75
N SER A 487 2.32 38.76 1.97
CA SER A 487 2.36 40.19 2.30
C SER A 487 1.98 41.03 1.08
N THR A 488 1.26 42.13 1.29
CA THR A 488 0.80 43.04 0.24
C THR A 488 1.96 43.60 -0.61
N TYR A 489 3.20 43.51 -0.11
CA TYR A 489 4.44 43.95 -0.76
C TYR A 489 5.06 42.90 -1.71
N THR A 490 4.85 41.60 -1.48
CA THR A 490 5.43 40.52 -2.32
C THR A 490 4.74 40.40 -3.69
N ARG A 491 3.50 40.87 -3.82
CA ARG A 491 2.73 40.84 -5.09
C ARG A 491 3.31 41.73 -6.20
N ASN A 492 4.02 42.80 -5.85
CA ASN A 492 4.59 43.72 -6.84
C ASN A 492 5.96 43.27 -7.38
N PHE A 493 6.63 42.33 -6.71
CA PHE A 493 7.98 41.89 -7.05
C PHE A 493 8.07 40.37 -7.25
N GLY A 494 7.06 39.74 -7.86
CA GLY A 494 6.93 38.27 -7.96
C GLY A 494 8.22 37.51 -8.31
N GLY A 495 8.48 36.42 -7.57
CA GLY A 495 9.53 35.46 -7.86
C GLY A 495 9.12 34.08 -7.37
N VAL A 496 9.49 33.02 -8.09
CA VAL A 496 8.92 31.66 -8.04
C VAL A 496 9.01 30.94 -6.69
N GLY A 497 9.67 31.51 -5.68
CA GLY A 497 9.88 30.86 -4.37
C GLY A 497 10.81 29.64 -4.45
N LEU A 498 11.56 29.50 -5.54
CA LEU A 498 12.49 28.39 -5.77
C LEU A 498 13.94 28.71 -5.41
N GLY A 499 14.36 29.97 -5.54
CA GLY A 499 15.77 30.38 -5.43
C GLY A 499 16.44 29.95 -4.13
N LEU A 500 15.82 30.21 -2.97
CA LEU A 500 16.39 29.87 -1.66
C LEU A 500 16.43 28.36 -1.39
N SER A 501 15.41 27.62 -1.84
CA SER A 501 15.39 26.15 -1.74
C SER A 501 16.52 25.51 -2.58
N ILE A 502 16.79 26.05 -3.77
CA ILE A 502 17.92 25.66 -4.63
C ILE A 502 19.25 26.00 -3.95
N CYS A 503 19.39 27.19 -3.35
CA CYS A 503 20.59 27.56 -2.61
C CYS A 503 20.87 26.60 -1.45
N GLN A 504 19.86 26.24 -0.66
CA GLN A 504 20.02 25.29 0.44
C GLN A 504 20.49 23.91 -0.06
N ARG A 505 19.90 23.42 -1.15
CA ARG A 505 20.23 22.10 -1.71
C ARG A 505 21.63 22.07 -2.34
N ILE A 506 22.00 23.10 -3.10
CA ILE A 506 23.35 23.22 -3.69
C ILE A 506 24.39 23.31 -2.59
N THR A 507 24.15 24.13 -1.56
CA THR A 507 25.06 24.26 -0.41
C THR A 507 25.21 22.94 0.35
N ALA A 508 24.11 22.23 0.58
CA ALA A 508 24.14 20.91 1.23
C ALA A 508 24.90 19.86 0.40
N LEU A 509 24.78 19.89 -0.94
CA LEU A 509 25.57 19.01 -1.82
C LEU A 509 27.07 19.28 -1.70
N MET A 510 27.46 20.55 -1.55
CA MET A 510 28.86 20.95 -1.29
C MET A 510 29.33 20.67 0.15
N GLY A 511 28.52 19.98 0.97
CA GLY A 511 28.85 19.67 2.37
C GLY A 511 28.72 20.86 3.33
N GLY A 512 28.00 21.91 2.91
CA GLY A 512 27.81 23.14 3.67
C GLY A 512 26.43 23.29 4.30
N SER A 513 26.20 24.46 4.90
CA SER A 513 24.90 24.85 5.48
C SER A 513 24.54 26.29 5.15
N VAL A 514 23.25 26.62 5.16
CA VAL A 514 22.72 27.98 4.95
C VAL A 514 22.04 28.45 6.23
N GLU A 515 22.29 29.70 6.61
CA GLU A 515 21.72 30.38 7.77
C GLU A 515 21.15 31.73 7.34
N VAL A 516 20.10 32.17 8.04
CA VAL A 516 19.50 33.49 7.84
C VAL A 516 19.25 34.16 9.19
N VAL A 517 19.64 35.42 9.29
CA VAL A 517 19.34 36.31 10.42
C VAL A 517 18.65 37.53 9.85
N SER A 518 17.44 37.83 10.30
CA SER A 518 16.69 38.96 9.77
C SER A 518 15.81 39.59 10.85
N GLU A 519 15.69 40.91 10.81
CA GLU A 519 14.81 41.68 11.68
C GLU A 519 13.96 42.64 10.84
N PRO A 520 12.63 42.66 11.00
CA PRO A 520 11.76 43.58 10.26
C PRO A 520 12.21 45.03 10.38
N GLY A 521 12.39 45.68 9.23
CA GLY A 521 12.83 47.07 9.09
C GLY A 521 14.33 47.32 9.27
N LYS A 522 15.14 46.28 9.56
CA LYS A 522 16.60 46.41 9.65
C LYS A 522 17.36 45.66 8.56
N GLY A 523 16.67 44.88 7.73
CA GLY A 523 17.22 44.09 6.64
C GLY A 523 17.50 42.64 7.02
N SER A 524 18.14 41.90 6.11
CA SER A 524 18.41 40.46 6.26
C SER A 524 19.88 40.13 6.00
N ASP A 525 20.40 39.13 6.70
CA ASP A 525 21.72 38.53 6.47
C ASP A 525 21.54 37.05 6.10
N PHE A 526 21.77 36.74 4.82
CA PHE A 526 21.79 35.37 4.32
C PHE A 526 23.23 34.91 4.21
N SER A 527 23.60 33.87 4.94
CA SER A 527 24.95 33.33 4.93
C SER A 527 24.99 31.84 4.65
N PHE A 528 26.03 31.39 3.97
CA PHE A 528 26.29 29.97 3.78
C PHE A 528 27.74 29.64 4.13
N ARG A 529 27.92 28.46 4.72
CA ARG A 529 29.21 27.94 5.17
C ARG A 529 29.62 26.77 4.29
N LEU A 530 30.85 26.80 3.78
CA LEU A 530 31.44 25.71 3.00
C LEU A 530 32.70 25.18 3.69
N PRO A 531 32.90 23.86 3.77
CA PRO A 531 34.12 23.30 4.34
C PRO A 531 35.32 23.66 3.45
N ILE A 532 36.37 24.27 4.02
CA ILE A 532 37.58 24.59 3.27
C ILE A 532 38.50 23.37 3.28
N ASN A 533 38.60 22.68 2.15
CA ASN A 533 39.54 21.58 1.96
C ASN A 533 40.91 22.13 1.50
N THR A 534 41.57 22.90 2.36
CA THR A 534 42.86 23.55 2.04
C THR A 534 44.03 22.60 2.27
N GLN A 535 44.52 21.97 1.20
CA GLN A 535 45.86 21.38 1.13
C GLN A 535 46.85 22.23 0.31
N LEU A 536 46.43 23.39 -0.22
CA LEU A 536 47.28 24.26 -1.03
C LEU A 536 47.48 25.60 -0.33
N GLN A 537 48.37 25.62 0.67
CA GLN A 537 49.13 26.85 0.92
C GLN A 537 50.16 26.94 -0.20
N VAL A 538 49.88 27.75 -1.23
CA VAL A 538 50.97 28.31 -2.00
C VAL A 538 51.61 29.33 -1.07
N GLU A 539 52.78 29.01 -0.52
CA GLU A 539 53.64 30.02 0.09
C GLU A 539 53.86 31.10 -0.97
N ARG A 540 53.22 32.27 -0.79
CA ARG A 540 53.66 33.47 -1.51
C ARG A 540 55.14 33.65 -1.15
N PRO A 541 56.06 33.75 -2.14
CA PRO A 541 57.29 34.47 -1.86
C PRO A 541 56.86 35.81 -1.28
N VAL A 542 57.38 36.16 -0.11
CA VAL A 542 57.22 37.50 0.45
C VAL A 542 58.07 38.42 -0.41
N ASP A 543 57.63 38.66 -1.64
CA ASP A 543 58.18 39.71 -2.49
C ASP A 543 57.81 41.04 -1.84
N GLU A 544 58.75 41.99 -1.86
CA GLU A 544 58.53 43.34 -1.36
C GLU A 544 57.24 43.94 -1.95
N PRO A 545 56.53 44.82 -1.22
CA PRO A 545 55.32 45.47 -1.74
C PRO A 545 55.62 46.09 -3.11
N VAL A 546 54.90 45.63 -4.14
CA VAL A 546 55.09 46.02 -5.55
C VAL A 546 55.00 47.54 -5.73
N LEU A 547 54.23 48.21 -4.85
CA LEU A 547 54.03 49.66 -4.83
C LEU A 547 54.12 50.21 -3.40
N LYS A 548 55.22 50.89 -3.05
CA LYS A 548 55.38 51.61 -1.77
C LYS A 548 54.67 52.97 -1.79
N LEU A 549 53.33 52.96 -1.93
CA LEU A 549 52.49 54.16 -2.00
C LEU A 549 51.83 54.53 -0.67
N ASN A 550 51.60 55.83 -0.47
CA ASN A 550 50.78 56.39 0.59
C ASN A 550 49.46 56.89 -0.02
N VAL A 551 48.35 56.19 0.24
CA VAL A 551 47.05 56.49 -0.37
C VAL A 551 46.10 57.08 0.66
N LEU A 552 45.44 58.19 0.34
CA LEU A 552 44.34 58.75 1.14
C LEU A 552 43.00 58.35 0.52
N ILE A 553 42.16 57.63 1.26
CA ILE A 553 40.80 57.27 0.87
C ILE A 553 39.81 58.25 1.49
N PHE A 554 39.10 59.00 0.66
CA PHE A 554 37.87 59.67 1.03
C PHE A 554 36.69 58.91 0.44
N GLU A 555 36.05 58.08 1.25
CA GLU A 555 34.86 57.30 0.86
C GLU A 555 33.81 57.51 1.96
N PRO A 556 32.70 58.22 1.68
CA PRO A 556 31.65 58.46 2.66
C PRO A 556 31.05 57.17 3.24
N HIS A 557 30.83 56.15 2.40
CA HIS A 557 30.15 54.93 2.82
C HIS A 557 31.06 54.05 3.71
N PRO A 558 30.65 53.68 4.93
CA PRO A 558 31.55 53.05 5.90
C PRO A 558 32.04 51.66 5.46
N MET A 559 31.17 50.85 4.85
CA MET A 559 31.54 49.51 4.39
C MET A 559 32.42 49.56 3.15
N ALA A 560 32.15 50.48 2.21
CA ALA A 560 32.96 50.66 1.00
C ALA A 560 34.37 51.15 1.37
N ARG A 561 34.46 52.09 2.32
CA ARG A 561 35.73 52.57 2.88
C ARG A 561 36.51 51.44 3.56
N HIS A 562 35.82 50.57 4.30
CA HIS A 562 36.45 49.44 4.95
C HIS A 562 36.98 48.41 3.93
N SER A 563 36.19 48.10 2.91
CA SER A 563 36.58 47.20 1.81
C SER A 563 37.82 47.73 1.06
N LEU A 564 37.79 48.98 0.60
CA LEU A 564 38.93 49.60 -0.10
C LEU A 564 40.18 49.64 0.78
N ARG A 565 40.04 49.96 2.07
CA ARG A 565 41.17 49.93 3.00
C ARG A 565 41.75 48.52 3.13
N ASN A 566 40.90 47.50 3.34
CA ASN A 566 41.35 46.12 3.47
C ASN A 566 42.06 45.64 2.19
N MET A 567 41.49 45.94 1.01
CA MET A 567 42.07 45.64 -0.29
C MET A 567 43.49 46.22 -0.44
N LEU A 568 43.67 47.52 -0.17
CA LEU A 568 44.97 48.18 -0.32
C LEU A 568 46.00 47.76 0.75
N VAL A 569 45.57 47.59 2.01
CA VAL A 569 46.47 47.13 3.09
C VAL A 569 46.98 45.72 2.83
N MET A 570 46.14 44.83 2.27
CA MET A 570 46.55 43.47 1.88
C MET A 570 47.61 43.46 0.77
N GLN A 571 47.70 44.53 -0.03
CA GLN A 571 48.73 44.72 -1.06
C GLN A 571 49.98 45.46 -0.53
N GLY A 572 50.05 45.72 0.78
CA GLY A 572 51.19 46.39 1.42
C GLY A 572 51.23 47.91 1.24
N ILE A 573 50.13 48.53 0.81
CA ILE A 573 50.00 49.99 0.64
C ILE A 573 49.69 50.65 1.99
N THR A 574 50.30 51.81 2.25
CA THR A 574 50.00 52.60 3.47
C THR A 574 48.74 53.44 3.22
N VAL A 575 47.68 53.20 3.99
CA VAL A 575 46.37 53.82 3.76
C VAL A 575 46.00 54.79 4.88
N TYR A 576 45.57 55.98 4.49
CA TYR A 576 44.94 56.98 5.36
C TYR A 576 43.47 57.09 4.97
N THR A 577 42.56 57.32 5.92
CA THR A 577 41.12 57.41 5.63
C THR A 577 40.55 58.74 6.11
N ALA A 578 39.65 59.32 5.33
CA ALA A 578 38.89 60.51 5.67
C ALA A 578 37.38 60.26 5.54
N LEU A 579 36.61 60.89 6.43
CA LEU A 579 35.14 60.74 6.50
C LEU A 579 34.38 61.80 5.69
N SER A 580 35.03 62.89 5.32
CA SER A 580 34.47 64.00 4.55
C SER A 580 35.55 64.68 3.72
N ALA A 581 35.16 65.42 2.67
CA ALA A 581 36.10 66.19 1.86
C ALA A 581 36.91 67.19 2.69
N LYS A 582 36.27 67.85 3.67
CA LYS A 582 36.92 68.72 4.64
C LYS A 582 37.97 67.99 5.49
N ASN A 583 37.64 66.80 6.00
CA ASN A 583 38.57 65.99 6.77
C ASN A 583 39.74 65.48 5.89
N ALA A 584 39.46 65.11 4.64
CA ALA A 584 40.48 64.74 3.66
C ALA A 584 41.45 65.91 3.42
N CYS A 585 40.92 67.11 3.20
CA CYS A 585 41.71 68.34 3.07
C CYS A 585 42.52 68.63 4.33
N GLN A 586 41.99 68.35 5.52
CA GLN A 586 42.70 68.51 6.78
C GLN A 586 43.91 67.56 6.87
N VAL A 587 43.73 66.28 6.52
CA VAL A 587 44.81 65.28 6.45
C VAL A 587 45.88 65.68 5.42
N LEU A 588 45.47 66.18 4.26
CA LEU A 588 46.37 66.73 3.24
C LEU A 588 47.10 68.00 3.71
N SER A 589 46.50 68.78 4.61
CA SER A 589 47.05 70.03 5.16
C SER A 589 48.01 69.80 6.32
N SER A 590 47.74 68.80 7.16
CA SER A 590 48.49 68.47 8.37
C SER A 590 49.77 67.71 8.06
N HIS A 591 50.63 68.30 7.21
CA HIS A 591 52.01 67.87 7.05
C HIS A 591 52.74 68.08 8.38
N MET A 592 52.68 67.07 9.25
CA MET A 592 53.52 66.98 10.45
C MET A 592 54.97 66.75 9.99
N PRO A 593 55.98 67.37 10.61
CA PRO A 593 57.38 67.08 10.31
C PRO A 593 57.66 65.60 10.61
N GLY A 594 57.80 64.77 9.56
CA GLY A 594 58.09 63.33 9.67
C GLY A 594 57.05 62.37 9.07
N THR A 595 55.86 62.83 8.66
CA THR A 595 54.89 61.98 7.93
C THR A 595 55.18 61.97 6.43
N LYS A 596 55.21 60.78 5.81
CA LYS A 596 55.43 60.58 4.36
C LYS A 596 54.34 61.29 3.53
N ARG A 597 54.72 61.84 2.37
CA ARG A 597 53.84 62.55 1.43
C ARG A 597 52.75 61.60 0.91
N ILE A 598 51.50 62.09 0.78
CA ILE A 598 50.42 61.34 0.12
C ILE A 598 50.68 61.32 -1.39
N ASP A 599 50.68 60.12 -1.97
CA ASP A 599 51.00 59.87 -3.37
C ASP A 599 49.76 59.86 -4.26
N VAL A 600 48.64 59.26 -3.80
CA VAL A 600 47.37 59.20 -4.55
C VAL A 600 46.19 59.44 -3.59
N VAL A 601 45.13 60.10 -4.07
CA VAL A 601 43.86 60.26 -3.34
C VAL A 601 42.76 59.48 -4.05
N ILE A 602 42.06 58.60 -3.33
CA ILE A 602 40.86 57.90 -3.80
C ILE A 602 39.63 58.66 -3.30
N VAL A 603 38.69 59.00 -4.19
CA VAL A 603 37.44 59.67 -3.85
C VAL A 603 36.26 58.79 -4.25
N GLY A 604 35.48 58.38 -3.26
CA GLY A 604 34.23 57.63 -3.40
C GLY A 604 33.06 58.52 -3.74
N LEU A 605 32.29 58.16 -4.77
CA LEU A 605 31.09 58.88 -5.19
C LEU A 605 29.84 58.10 -4.78
N SER A 606 28.81 58.79 -4.30
CA SER A 606 27.54 58.17 -3.92
C SER A 606 26.76 57.70 -5.16
N PRO A 607 26.07 56.53 -5.13
CA PRO A 607 25.25 56.04 -6.24
C PRO A 607 23.98 56.85 -6.50
N ARG A 608 23.54 57.61 -5.49
CA ARG A 608 22.23 58.24 -5.49
C ARG A 608 22.26 59.50 -6.35
N SER A 609 21.32 59.60 -7.28
CA SER A 609 21.20 60.74 -8.20
C SER A 609 20.93 62.08 -7.50
N ASP A 610 20.35 62.07 -6.30
CA ASP A 610 20.18 63.28 -5.48
C ASP A 610 21.51 63.84 -4.94
N MET A 611 22.58 63.04 -4.97
CA MET A 611 23.90 63.40 -4.45
C MET A 611 24.90 63.84 -5.53
N ASP A 612 24.52 63.92 -6.80
CA ASP A 612 25.43 64.26 -7.91
C ASP A 612 26.09 65.63 -7.71
N SER A 613 25.33 66.63 -7.25
CA SER A 613 25.87 67.96 -6.92
C SER A 613 26.90 67.92 -5.78
N VAL A 614 26.66 67.10 -4.76
CA VAL A 614 27.54 66.92 -3.60
C VAL A 614 28.80 66.14 -4.01
N ASN A 615 28.66 65.13 -4.85
CA ASN A 615 29.77 64.39 -5.44
C ASN A 615 30.71 65.33 -6.21
N LEU A 616 30.16 66.24 -7.02
CA LEU A 616 30.95 67.23 -7.76
C LEU A 616 31.68 68.20 -6.83
N GLU A 617 31.01 68.73 -5.81
CA GLU A 617 31.61 69.63 -4.82
C GLU A 617 32.77 68.96 -4.08
N ASN A 618 32.57 67.71 -3.66
CA ASN A 618 33.57 66.87 -3.00
C ASN A 618 34.83 66.68 -3.88
N ILE A 619 34.65 66.37 -5.17
CA ILE A 619 35.76 66.22 -6.13
C ILE A 619 36.53 67.54 -6.25
N GLN A 620 35.82 68.65 -6.42
CA GLN A 620 36.43 69.97 -6.58
C GLN A 620 37.20 70.42 -5.33
N GLU A 621 36.69 70.16 -4.13
CA GLU A 621 37.35 70.53 -2.88
C GLU A 621 38.67 69.78 -2.70
N VAL A 622 38.68 68.46 -2.95
CA VAL A 622 39.90 67.64 -2.91
C VAL A 622 40.89 68.10 -3.99
N ARG A 623 40.42 68.36 -5.22
CA ARG A 623 41.30 68.79 -6.33
C ARG A 623 41.93 70.16 -6.10
N ARG A 624 41.21 71.10 -5.48
CA ARG A 624 41.76 72.42 -5.09
C ARG A 624 42.94 72.29 -4.11
N ARG A 625 42.94 71.27 -3.26
CA ARG A 625 43.94 71.11 -2.19
C ARG A 625 45.07 70.14 -2.55
N PHE A 626 44.83 69.22 -3.49
CA PHE A 626 45.78 68.18 -3.91
C PHE A 626 45.98 68.17 -5.44
N SER A 627 47.21 68.45 -5.86
CA SER A 627 47.63 68.52 -7.27
C SER A 627 48.18 67.20 -7.83
N GLY A 628 48.21 66.15 -7.02
CA GLY A 628 48.67 64.81 -7.41
C GLY A 628 47.57 63.98 -8.12
N PRO A 629 47.81 62.69 -8.35
CA PRO A 629 46.85 61.78 -8.97
C PRO A 629 45.62 61.50 -8.10
N VAL A 630 44.43 61.58 -8.70
CA VAL A 630 43.15 61.32 -8.02
C VAL A 630 42.45 60.14 -8.72
N LEU A 631 42.01 59.16 -7.95
CA LEU A 631 41.21 58.03 -8.46
C LEU A 631 39.78 58.17 -7.96
N LEU A 632 38.83 58.35 -8.87
CA LEU A 632 37.41 58.42 -8.57
C LEU A 632 36.81 57.01 -8.60
N MET A 633 36.05 56.65 -7.57
CA MET A 633 35.26 55.42 -7.50
C MET A 633 33.80 55.79 -7.75
N ALA A 634 33.35 55.59 -8.99
CA ALA A 634 32.02 55.96 -9.46
C ALA A 634 31.10 54.73 -9.56
N THR A 635 29.78 54.94 -9.58
CA THR A 635 28.80 53.90 -9.88
C THR A 635 28.53 53.75 -11.37
N SER A 636 28.35 54.86 -12.12
CA SER A 636 28.28 54.85 -13.59
C SER A 636 29.30 55.81 -14.20
N ARG A 637 29.54 55.67 -15.51
CA ARG A 637 30.12 56.73 -16.32
C ARG A 637 29.11 57.88 -16.42
N HIS A 638 29.09 58.74 -15.41
CA HIS A 638 28.42 60.03 -15.52
C HIS A 638 29.16 60.85 -16.58
N SER A 639 28.43 61.43 -17.53
CA SER A 639 28.99 62.29 -18.58
C SER A 639 29.89 63.41 -18.02
N GLU A 640 29.60 63.88 -16.81
CA GLU A 640 30.37 64.90 -16.09
C GLU A 640 31.71 64.40 -15.55
N VAL A 641 31.80 63.11 -15.20
CA VAL A 641 33.04 62.45 -14.78
C VAL A 641 33.94 62.19 -15.99
N ASP A 642 33.36 61.88 -17.15
CA ASP A 642 34.07 61.78 -18.44
C ASP A 642 34.60 63.14 -18.92
N LEU A 643 33.89 64.23 -18.62
CA LEU A 643 34.37 65.60 -18.86
C LEU A 643 35.55 65.98 -17.94
N LEU A 644 35.59 65.48 -16.70
CA LEU A 644 36.70 65.75 -15.76
C LEU A 644 37.96 64.95 -16.10
N THR A 645 37.82 63.69 -16.54
CA THR A 645 38.96 62.85 -16.96
C THR A 645 39.59 63.32 -18.26
N SER A 646 38.80 63.86 -19.19
CA SER A 646 39.29 64.42 -20.45
C SER A 646 40.07 65.73 -20.28
N VAL A 647 39.79 66.49 -19.22
CA VAL A 647 40.46 67.77 -18.93
C VAL A 647 41.73 67.58 -18.08
N ASP A 648 41.81 66.55 -17.25
CA ASP A 648 42.91 66.33 -16.32
C ASP A 648 43.38 64.87 -16.32
N GLY A 649 44.46 64.58 -17.07
CA GLY A 649 45.03 63.24 -17.19
C GLY A 649 45.59 62.63 -15.90
N ARG A 650 45.55 63.36 -14.77
CA ARG A 650 45.87 62.85 -13.44
C ARG A 650 44.64 62.34 -12.68
N VAL A 651 43.47 62.36 -13.31
CA VAL A 651 42.22 61.80 -12.76
C VAL A 651 41.93 60.45 -13.43
N GLY A 652 41.91 59.38 -12.64
CA GLY A 652 41.41 58.07 -13.06
C GLY A 652 40.00 57.83 -12.55
N VAL A 653 39.25 56.95 -13.21
CA VAL A 653 37.89 56.57 -12.80
C VAL A 653 37.77 55.05 -12.84
N LEU A 654 37.18 54.48 -11.80
CA LEU A 654 36.80 53.07 -11.74
C LEU A 654 35.36 52.93 -11.25
N VAL A 655 34.69 51.88 -11.72
CA VAL A 655 33.33 51.55 -11.32
C VAL A 655 33.35 50.72 -10.04
N LYS A 656 32.39 50.95 -9.13
CA LYS A 656 32.24 50.20 -7.87
C LYS A 656 31.18 49.09 -7.96
N PRO A 657 31.37 47.94 -7.26
CA PRO A 657 32.61 47.53 -6.61
C PRO A 657 33.70 47.21 -7.64
N ALA A 658 34.88 47.80 -7.47
CA ALA A 658 36.01 47.58 -8.38
C ALA A 658 36.77 46.31 -7.98
N ARG A 659 37.31 45.60 -8.98
CA ARG A 659 38.20 44.46 -8.76
C ARG A 659 39.54 44.92 -8.20
N THR A 660 40.16 44.09 -7.37
CA THR A 660 41.48 44.37 -6.79
C THR A 660 42.50 44.66 -7.89
N GLU A 661 42.51 43.87 -8.96
CA GLU A 661 43.44 44.03 -10.09
C GLU A 661 43.27 45.38 -10.80
N SER A 662 42.02 45.81 -11.05
CA SER A 662 41.72 47.08 -11.72
C SER A 662 42.15 48.28 -10.88
N VAL A 663 41.94 48.23 -9.57
CA VAL A 663 42.40 49.28 -8.64
C VAL A 663 43.92 49.36 -8.64
N MET A 664 44.62 48.22 -8.54
CA MET A 664 46.07 48.19 -8.50
C MET A 664 46.71 48.65 -9.82
N ALA A 665 46.19 48.21 -10.96
CA ALA A 665 46.64 48.66 -12.27
C ALA A 665 46.50 50.18 -12.41
N ARG A 666 45.34 50.74 -12.01
CA ARG A 666 45.10 52.17 -12.13
C ARG A 666 45.92 53.00 -11.15
N LEU A 667 46.19 52.50 -9.95
CA LEU A 667 47.09 53.14 -9.00
C LEU A 667 48.54 53.15 -9.51
N ALA A 668 48.99 52.05 -10.14
CA ALA A 668 50.32 51.98 -10.75
C ALA A 668 50.48 53.03 -11.86
N GLU A 669 49.55 53.06 -12.81
CA GLU A 669 49.51 54.03 -13.92
C GLU A 669 49.52 55.49 -13.43
N LEU A 670 48.71 55.79 -12.41
CA LEU A 670 48.61 57.14 -11.86
C LEU A 670 49.86 57.55 -11.07
N SER A 671 50.57 56.59 -10.47
CA SER A 671 51.76 56.85 -9.65
C SER A 671 53.04 57.08 -10.48
N ASP A 672 53.12 56.53 -11.69
CA ASP A 672 54.31 56.61 -12.53
C ASP A 672 54.40 57.98 -13.26
N THR A 673 54.77 59.02 -12.50
CA THR A 673 54.80 60.42 -12.98
C THR A 673 55.99 60.73 -13.89
N SER A 674 56.79 59.73 -14.28
CA SER A 674 57.97 59.87 -15.15
C SER A 674 57.73 59.37 -16.57
N ALA A 675 56.60 58.72 -16.86
CA ALA A 675 56.17 58.45 -18.21
C ALA A 675 55.61 59.75 -18.83
N LYS A 676 56.19 60.19 -19.96
CA LYS A 676 55.56 61.19 -20.84
C LYS A 676 54.07 60.86 -21.00
N PRO A 677 53.18 61.85 -21.24
CA PRO A 677 51.87 61.55 -21.74
C PRO A 677 52.07 60.83 -23.09
N SER A 678 52.07 59.49 -23.06
CA SER A 678 51.76 58.73 -24.25
C SER A 678 50.37 59.24 -24.62
N PRO A 679 50.16 59.70 -25.86
CA PRO A 679 48.83 60.14 -26.26
C PRO A 679 47.90 59.01 -25.87
N ALA A 680 46.93 59.36 -25.01
CA ALA A 680 45.78 58.54 -24.78
C ALA A 680 45.38 57.96 -26.13
N SER A 681 45.21 56.65 -26.17
CA SER A 681 44.62 55.94 -27.28
C SER A 681 43.32 56.67 -27.63
N MET A 682 43.42 57.61 -28.56
CA MET A 682 42.29 58.06 -29.36
C MET A 682 41.71 56.78 -29.96
N PRO A 683 40.38 56.65 -30.05
CA PRO A 683 39.79 55.56 -30.81
C PRO A 683 40.38 55.66 -32.23
N SER A 684 41.25 54.73 -32.60
CA SER A 684 41.70 54.63 -33.98
C SER A 684 40.51 54.11 -34.77
N ASP A 685 39.91 54.98 -35.57
CA ASP A 685 39.02 54.64 -36.67
C ASP A 685 39.80 53.84 -37.74
N SER A 686 40.17 52.60 -37.43
CA SER A 686 40.73 51.62 -38.36
C SER A 686 40.29 50.22 -37.92
N PRO A 687 39.79 49.37 -38.84
CA PRO A 687 39.16 48.09 -38.48
C PRO A 687 40.16 47.14 -37.78
N ASN A 688 39.69 46.52 -36.69
CA ASN A 688 40.36 45.64 -35.73
C ASN A 688 41.37 44.62 -36.30
N THR A 689 42.56 45.03 -36.74
CA THR A 689 43.55 44.16 -37.42
C THR A 689 44.53 43.47 -36.46
N PHE A 690 44.02 42.83 -35.39
CA PHE A 690 44.87 42.25 -34.34
C PHE A 690 45.60 40.95 -34.74
N LEU A 691 45.16 40.28 -35.82
CA LEU A 691 45.75 39.00 -36.25
C LEU A 691 46.94 39.15 -37.22
N GLN A 692 47.32 40.38 -37.62
CA GLN A 692 48.56 40.75 -38.32
C GLN A 692 49.26 39.61 -39.13
N SER A 693 48.61 39.08 -40.17
CA SER A 693 49.14 38.03 -41.07
C SER A 693 49.31 36.60 -40.50
N ARG A 694 48.71 36.29 -39.35
CA ARG A 694 48.63 34.92 -38.81
C ARG A 694 47.75 34.03 -39.69
N THR A 695 48.15 32.78 -39.87
CA THR A 695 47.38 31.81 -40.67
C THR A 695 46.46 30.99 -39.81
N VAL A 696 45.14 31.13 -40.01
CA VAL A 696 44.11 30.42 -39.24
C VAL A 696 43.41 29.42 -40.14
N LEU A 697 43.44 28.13 -39.77
CA LEU A 697 42.72 27.08 -40.48
C LEU A 697 41.31 26.92 -39.89
N VAL A 698 40.28 26.90 -40.72
CA VAL A 698 38.88 26.73 -40.32
C VAL A 698 38.30 25.49 -40.97
N ALA A 699 37.95 24.49 -40.16
CA ALA A 699 37.29 23.26 -40.56
C ALA A 699 35.82 23.27 -40.10
N GLU A 700 34.91 23.47 -41.05
CA GLU A 700 33.46 23.50 -40.84
C GLU A 700 32.78 22.96 -42.12
N ASP A 701 31.79 22.08 -41.94
CA ASP A 701 31.12 21.35 -43.01
C ASP A 701 30.12 22.22 -43.79
N ASN A 702 29.52 23.19 -43.10
CA ASN A 702 28.62 24.18 -43.68
C ASN A 702 29.39 25.31 -44.40
N GLU A 703 29.18 25.45 -45.71
CA GLU A 703 29.87 26.44 -46.56
C GLU A 703 29.65 27.88 -46.09
N PHE A 704 28.44 28.21 -45.61
CA PHE A 704 28.12 29.55 -45.15
C PHE A 704 28.76 29.89 -43.81
N ASN A 705 28.67 28.98 -42.84
CA ASN A 705 29.30 29.15 -41.53
C ASN A 705 30.81 29.34 -41.71
N ARG A 706 31.42 28.51 -42.56
CA ARG A 706 32.83 28.60 -42.92
C ARG A 706 33.20 29.97 -43.51
N ARG A 707 32.37 30.52 -44.41
CA ARG A 707 32.56 31.86 -44.99
C ARG A 707 32.30 33.01 -44.01
N LEU A 708 31.43 32.85 -43.02
CA LEU A 708 31.25 33.87 -42.00
C LEU A 708 32.47 33.95 -41.08
N ILE A 709 32.96 32.80 -40.61
CA ILE A 709 34.19 32.73 -39.80
C ILE A 709 35.36 33.30 -40.62
N GLU A 710 35.46 32.94 -41.90
CA GLU A 710 36.42 33.54 -42.83
C GLU A 710 36.31 35.06 -42.87
N SER A 711 35.11 35.62 -43.01
CA SER A 711 34.91 37.07 -43.03
C SER A 711 35.39 37.72 -41.75
N TRP A 712 35.04 37.19 -40.57
CA TRP A 712 35.49 37.74 -39.30
C TRP A 712 37.01 37.67 -39.14
N LEU A 713 37.63 36.55 -39.50
CA LEU A 713 39.08 36.37 -39.42
C LEU A 713 39.83 37.29 -40.40
N LEU A 714 39.28 37.50 -41.62
CA LEU A 714 39.82 38.45 -42.60
C LEU A 714 39.68 39.90 -42.11
N ASP A 715 38.52 40.25 -41.52
CA ASP A 715 38.29 41.58 -40.90
C ASP A 715 39.27 41.81 -39.75
N TRP A 716 39.71 40.74 -39.09
CA TRP A 716 40.73 40.76 -38.04
C TRP A 716 42.18 40.72 -38.54
N GLY A 717 42.41 40.59 -39.85
CA GLY A 717 43.73 40.61 -40.46
C GLY A 717 44.47 39.27 -40.52
N ALA A 718 43.78 38.14 -40.41
CA ALA A 718 44.36 36.81 -40.57
C ALA A 718 44.40 36.35 -42.04
N ASN A 719 45.36 35.49 -42.36
CA ASN A 719 45.31 34.64 -43.56
C ASN A 719 44.46 33.41 -43.24
N VAL A 720 43.38 33.17 -43.99
CA VAL A 720 42.44 32.08 -43.67
C VAL A 720 42.62 30.90 -44.61
N VAL A 721 42.76 29.70 -44.06
CA VAL A 721 42.80 28.43 -44.80
C VAL A 721 41.52 27.65 -44.50
N LEU A 722 40.73 27.33 -45.52
CA LEU A 722 39.42 26.69 -45.34
C LEU A 722 39.45 25.19 -45.60
N ALA A 723 38.85 24.40 -44.72
CA ALA A 723 38.63 22.96 -44.88
C ALA A 723 37.13 22.61 -44.72
N ARG A 724 36.68 21.60 -45.46
CA ARG A 724 35.27 21.14 -45.51
C ARG A 724 34.98 19.98 -44.56
N ASP A 725 36.00 19.24 -44.16
CA ASP A 725 35.89 18.15 -43.21
C ASP A 725 37.21 17.96 -42.44
N GLY A 726 37.20 17.04 -41.47
CA GLY A 726 38.37 16.76 -40.64
C GLY A 726 39.55 16.15 -41.39
N HIS A 727 39.34 15.54 -42.57
CA HIS A 727 40.43 14.97 -43.37
C HIS A 727 41.17 16.08 -44.12
N GLU A 728 40.43 16.95 -44.80
CA GLU A 728 40.98 18.13 -45.49
C GLU A 728 41.65 19.09 -44.49
N ALA A 729 41.14 19.17 -43.25
CA ALA A 729 41.75 19.97 -42.20
C ALA A 729 43.18 19.51 -41.84
N VAL A 730 43.40 18.20 -41.76
CA VAL A 730 44.72 17.61 -41.46
C VAL A 730 45.66 17.78 -42.66
N GLU A 731 45.19 17.49 -43.87
CA GLU A 731 45.98 17.64 -45.11
C GLU A 731 46.45 19.09 -45.30
N ARG A 732 45.54 20.06 -45.20
CA ARG A 732 45.87 21.48 -45.35
C ARG A 732 46.67 22.05 -44.19
N ALA A 733 46.57 21.49 -42.99
CA ALA A 733 47.45 21.85 -41.89
C ALA A 733 48.91 21.45 -42.18
N VAL A 734 49.15 20.34 -42.91
CA VAL A 734 50.50 19.92 -43.32
C VAL A 734 51.02 20.76 -44.48
N GLU A 735 50.16 21.12 -45.43
CA GLU A 735 50.55 21.93 -46.60
C GLU A 735 50.83 23.41 -46.27
N HIS A 736 50.15 23.95 -45.25
CA HIS A 736 50.24 25.36 -44.87
C HIS A 736 50.84 25.54 -43.47
N LYS A 737 51.63 26.60 -43.26
CA LYS A 737 52.11 26.96 -41.90
C LYS A 737 51.00 27.62 -41.11
N VAL A 738 50.20 26.82 -40.41
CA VAL A 738 49.04 27.27 -39.63
C VAL A 738 49.46 27.66 -38.21
N ASP A 739 49.01 28.84 -37.75
CA ASP A 739 49.22 29.37 -36.39
C ASP A 739 48.08 28.97 -35.41
N LEU A 740 46.89 28.68 -35.92
CA LEU A 740 45.71 28.29 -35.13
C LEU A 740 44.73 27.44 -35.96
N VAL A 741 44.11 26.42 -35.36
CA VAL A 741 43.06 25.63 -36.00
C VAL A 741 41.71 25.83 -35.29
N LEU A 742 40.66 26.16 -36.03
CA LEU A 742 39.26 26.05 -35.60
C LEU A 742 38.66 24.77 -36.19
N LEU A 743 38.09 23.93 -35.33
CA LEU A 743 37.53 22.63 -35.70
C LEU A 743 36.09 22.51 -35.19
N ASP A 744 35.14 22.33 -36.11
CA ASP A 744 33.80 21.88 -35.71
C ASP A 744 33.84 20.44 -35.20
N LEU A 745 33.16 20.17 -34.09
CA LEU A 745 33.14 18.84 -33.49
C LEU A 745 32.41 17.82 -34.39
N HIS A 746 31.34 18.26 -35.06
CA HIS A 746 30.47 17.37 -35.85
C HIS A 746 30.60 17.67 -37.34
N MET A 747 31.47 16.93 -38.05
CA MET A 747 31.65 17.01 -39.50
C MET A 747 31.48 15.62 -40.13
N PRO A 748 31.03 15.51 -41.39
CA PRO A 748 30.99 14.24 -42.12
C PRO A 748 32.39 13.68 -42.40
N ASN A 749 32.50 12.37 -42.61
CA ASN A 749 33.75 11.61 -42.81
C ASN A 749 34.63 11.49 -41.57
N VAL A 750 35.35 12.57 -41.22
CA VAL A 750 36.27 12.63 -40.08
C VAL A 750 35.78 13.72 -39.14
N ASP A 751 35.39 13.33 -37.92
CA ASP A 751 34.90 14.24 -36.89
C ASP A 751 36.04 15.09 -36.27
N GLY A 752 35.69 16.18 -35.61
CA GLY A 752 36.67 17.14 -35.09
C GLY A 752 37.63 16.54 -34.05
N LEU A 753 37.18 15.54 -33.29
CA LEU A 753 38.03 14.82 -32.32
C LEU A 753 39.03 13.87 -33.01
N SER A 754 38.61 13.16 -34.05
CA SER A 754 39.51 12.30 -34.82
C SER A 754 40.54 13.12 -35.60
N ALA A 755 40.12 14.25 -36.16
CA ALA A 755 41.02 15.20 -36.83
C ALA A 755 42.05 15.77 -35.84
N LEU A 756 41.63 16.15 -34.63
CA LEU A 756 42.55 16.60 -33.58
C LEU A 756 43.57 15.51 -33.20
N LYS A 757 43.13 14.26 -33.01
CA LYS A 757 44.05 13.14 -32.73
C LYS A 757 45.06 12.92 -33.86
N GLN A 758 44.63 13.07 -35.12
CA GLN A 758 45.53 12.97 -36.27
C GLN A 758 46.53 14.12 -36.28
N LEU A 759 46.11 15.38 -36.06
CA LEU A 759 47.00 16.54 -35.93
C LEU A 759 48.05 16.35 -34.83
N ARG A 760 47.66 15.82 -33.67
CA ARG A 760 48.58 15.55 -32.55
C ARG A 760 49.59 14.43 -32.83
N ASN A 761 49.28 13.50 -33.73
CA ASN A 761 50.15 12.37 -34.08
C ASN A 761 51.06 12.65 -35.30
N LEU A 762 51.07 13.86 -35.85
CA LEU A 762 51.98 14.23 -36.95
C LEU A 762 53.43 14.31 -36.47
N GLU A 763 54.38 13.95 -37.34
CA GLU A 763 55.83 13.95 -37.05
C GLU A 763 56.40 15.36 -36.87
N ASP A 764 55.74 16.39 -37.42
CA ASP A 764 56.13 17.79 -37.23
C ASP A 764 55.70 18.30 -35.84
N ALA A 765 56.69 18.45 -34.96
CA ALA A 765 56.50 18.90 -33.58
C ALA A 765 55.87 20.30 -33.46
N CYS A 766 56.07 21.18 -34.44
CA CYS A 766 55.48 22.51 -34.44
C CYS A 766 53.98 22.43 -34.77
N LEU A 767 53.60 21.59 -35.75
CA LEU A 767 52.22 21.42 -36.17
C LEU A 767 51.40 20.61 -35.16
N SER A 768 52.01 19.59 -34.54
CA SER A 768 51.42 18.81 -33.46
C SER A 768 51.11 19.66 -32.21
N ALA A 769 51.82 20.77 -32.00
CA ALA A 769 51.61 21.70 -30.89
C ALA A 769 50.70 22.89 -31.20
N VAL A 770 50.15 23.00 -32.42
CA VAL A 770 49.32 24.16 -32.81
C VAL A 770 48.09 24.28 -31.90
N PRO A 771 47.76 25.50 -31.42
CA PRO A 771 46.58 25.70 -30.60
C PRO A 771 45.29 25.42 -31.39
N VAL A 772 44.37 24.68 -30.78
CA VAL A 772 43.11 24.25 -31.43
C VAL A 772 41.90 24.78 -30.67
N ILE A 773 40.97 25.43 -31.37
CA ILE A 773 39.67 25.82 -30.86
C ILE A 773 38.62 24.85 -31.40
N ILE A 774 37.97 24.09 -30.52
CA ILE A 774 36.86 23.22 -30.89
C ILE A 774 35.54 23.96 -30.72
N ILE A 775 34.72 23.92 -31.76
CA ILE A 775 33.39 24.50 -31.77
C ILE A 775 32.37 23.37 -31.56
N THR A 776 31.49 23.47 -30.55
CA THR A 776 30.49 22.42 -30.25
C THR A 776 29.12 22.99 -29.85
N ALA A 777 28.05 22.23 -30.13
CA ALA A 777 26.69 22.48 -29.65
C ALA A 777 26.32 21.70 -28.37
N ASP A 778 27.21 20.84 -27.88
CA ASP A 778 27.03 20.05 -26.64
C ASP A 778 28.32 20.08 -25.79
N VAL A 779 28.18 20.50 -24.54
CA VAL A 779 29.27 20.62 -23.55
C VAL A 779 29.47 19.30 -22.78
N PHE A 780 28.44 18.44 -22.74
CA PHE A 780 28.43 17.21 -21.95
C PHE A 780 28.88 16.01 -22.80
N GLY A 781 30.20 15.84 -22.92
CA GLY A 781 30.83 14.66 -23.53
C GLY A 781 32.21 14.94 -24.11
N ALA A 782 32.43 16.16 -24.61
CA ALA A 782 33.70 16.53 -25.24
C ALA A 782 34.84 16.77 -24.22
N LYS A 783 34.53 17.25 -23.00
CA LYS A 783 35.57 17.60 -22.01
C LYS A 783 36.43 16.42 -21.54
N ASP A 784 35.84 15.22 -21.43
CA ASP A 784 36.56 14.03 -20.98
C ASP A 784 37.54 13.52 -22.06
N CYS A 785 37.13 13.50 -23.33
CA CYS A 785 38.00 13.16 -24.47
C CYS A 785 39.09 14.21 -24.77
N LEU A 786 38.86 15.48 -24.39
CA LEU A 786 39.80 16.59 -24.61
C LEU A 786 40.99 16.58 -23.65
N ARG A 787 40.82 16.08 -22.41
CA ARG A 787 41.95 15.92 -21.46
C ARG A 787 43.00 14.94 -21.97
N GLU A 788 42.61 13.97 -22.79
CA GLU A 788 43.51 12.98 -23.39
C GLU A 788 44.27 13.52 -24.62
N SER A 789 43.92 14.70 -25.15
CA SER A 789 44.42 15.22 -26.44
C SER A 789 45.54 16.28 -26.34
N GLY A 790 46.05 16.56 -25.14
CA GLY A 790 47.21 17.43 -24.89
C GLY A 790 46.92 18.92 -24.62
N PRO A 791 47.95 19.74 -24.30
CA PRO A 791 47.80 21.16 -24.00
C PRO A 791 47.43 22.01 -25.23
N GLY A 792 46.93 23.24 -25.02
CA GLY A 792 46.63 24.19 -26.09
C GLY A 792 45.32 23.91 -26.84
N ILE A 793 44.27 23.48 -26.14
CA ILE A 793 42.93 23.27 -26.71
C ILE A 793 41.89 24.07 -25.93
N GLN A 794 41.05 24.82 -26.63
CA GLN A 794 39.95 25.57 -26.03
C GLN A 794 38.61 25.23 -26.70
N LEU A 795 37.53 25.26 -25.93
CA LEU A 795 36.19 24.89 -26.40
C LEU A 795 35.29 26.13 -26.45
N VAL A 796 34.63 26.35 -27.59
CA VAL A 796 33.67 27.44 -27.82
C VAL A 796 32.31 26.84 -28.15
N HIS A 797 31.26 27.35 -27.49
CA HIS A 797 29.90 26.86 -27.66
C HIS A 797 29.19 27.56 -28.84
N LYS A 798 28.44 26.82 -29.66
CA LYS A 798 27.53 27.39 -30.69
C LYS A 798 26.25 27.92 -29.99
N PRO A 799 25.78 29.16 -30.22
CA PRO A 799 26.15 30.06 -31.31
C PRO A 799 27.44 30.85 -31.02
N ILE A 800 28.29 30.95 -32.04
CA ILE A 800 29.58 31.66 -31.94
C ILE A 800 29.31 33.16 -32.02
N ASN A 801 29.73 33.90 -30.98
CA ASN A 801 29.80 35.35 -31.00
C ASN A 801 31.19 35.78 -31.53
N SER A 802 31.24 36.76 -32.43
CA SER A 802 32.48 37.37 -32.93
C SER A 802 33.40 37.82 -31.79
N ASP A 803 32.85 38.40 -30.73
CA ASP A 803 33.65 38.96 -29.62
C ASP A 803 34.23 37.86 -28.74
N LEU A 804 33.44 36.81 -28.49
CA LEU A 804 33.89 35.63 -27.76
C LEU A 804 34.98 34.90 -28.54
N LEU A 805 34.83 34.79 -29.86
CA LEU A 805 35.80 34.14 -30.73
C LEU A 805 37.10 34.95 -30.82
N ALA A 806 37.03 36.28 -31.00
CA ALA A 806 38.20 37.16 -31.03
C ALA A 806 39.02 37.05 -29.75
N ASN A 807 38.37 37.13 -28.59
CA ASN A 807 39.02 37.02 -27.28
C ASN A 807 39.65 35.63 -27.04
N THR A 808 38.97 34.57 -27.48
CA THR A 808 39.48 33.19 -27.39
C THR A 808 40.73 33.02 -28.25
N ILE A 809 40.72 33.54 -29.49
CA ILE A 809 41.86 33.49 -30.41
C ILE A 809 43.05 34.29 -29.86
N ALA A 810 42.82 35.52 -29.38
CA ALA A 810 43.87 36.37 -28.82
C ALA A 810 44.56 35.69 -27.62
N LYS A 811 43.78 35.08 -26.73
CA LYS A 811 44.29 34.32 -25.58
C LYS A 811 45.12 33.11 -26.01
N MET A 812 44.63 32.35 -26.99
CA MET A 812 45.29 31.13 -27.50
C MET A 812 46.61 31.42 -28.23
N LEU A 813 46.73 32.60 -28.85
CA LEU A 813 47.95 33.08 -29.49
C LEU A 813 48.91 33.82 -28.53
N GLY A 814 48.57 33.91 -27.23
CA GLY A 814 49.42 34.55 -26.22
C GLY A 814 49.52 36.08 -26.36
N MET A 815 48.51 36.72 -26.93
CA MET A 815 48.45 38.18 -27.07
C MET A 815 47.99 38.82 -25.73
N VAL A 816 48.70 39.85 -25.27
CA VAL A 816 48.63 40.37 -23.89
C VAL A 816 47.55 41.46 -23.70
N GLU A 817 46.90 41.93 -24.77
CA GLU A 817 45.81 42.92 -24.68
C GLU A 817 44.45 42.33 -25.10
N PRO A 818 43.35 42.63 -24.37
CA PRO A 818 42.01 42.25 -24.77
C PRO A 818 41.60 43.02 -26.03
N VAL A 819 41.17 42.30 -27.08
CA VAL A 819 40.66 42.91 -28.31
C VAL A 819 39.31 43.55 -27.99
N VAL A 820 39.28 44.87 -27.84
CA VAL A 820 38.02 45.62 -27.75
C VAL A 820 37.42 45.70 -29.15
N VAL A 821 36.43 44.85 -29.42
CA VAL A 821 35.52 45.05 -30.57
C VAL A 821 34.55 46.15 -30.18
N ASN A 822 34.56 47.24 -30.95
CA ASN A 822 33.84 48.47 -30.64
C ASN A 822 32.33 48.20 -30.50
N GLU A 823 31.74 48.52 -29.34
CA GLU A 823 30.29 48.49 -29.10
C GLU A 823 29.64 49.65 -29.88
N GLN A 824 29.06 49.35 -31.04
CA GLN A 824 28.06 50.21 -31.67
C GLN A 824 26.74 49.42 -31.80
N ASP A 825 25.72 49.93 -31.09
CA ASP A 825 24.28 49.62 -31.11
C ASP A 825 23.79 48.18 -30.83
N PRO A 826 23.19 47.91 -29.64
CA PRO A 826 22.45 46.68 -29.36
C PRO A 826 20.97 46.79 -29.76
N THR A 827 20.69 47.29 -30.98
CA THR A 827 19.36 47.17 -31.61
C THR A 827 19.51 46.71 -33.06
N SER A 828 20.06 45.52 -33.27
CA SER A 828 19.83 44.73 -34.50
C SER A 828 20.28 43.28 -34.27
N PRO A 829 19.63 42.27 -34.88
CA PRO A 829 20.09 40.88 -34.78
C PRO A 829 21.50 40.82 -35.37
N ALA A 830 22.47 40.37 -34.55
CA ALA A 830 23.86 40.03 -34.86
C ALA A 830 24.33 40.53 -36.24
N ALA A 831 25.09 41.63 -36.28
CA ALA A 831 25.51 42.31 -37.51
C ALA A 831 26.19 41.35 -38.50
N LEU A 832 25.38 40.73 -39.36
CA LEU A 832 25.82 40.08 -40.58
C LEU A 832 26.37 41.19 -41.48
N PRO A 833 27.64 41.14 -41.93
CA PRO A 833 28.17 42.14 -42.85
C PRO A 833 27.20 42.31 -44.03
N GLU A 834 26.82 43.55 -44.40
CA GLU A 834 25.79 43.79 -45.42
C GLU A 834 26.05 43.04 -46.75
N ARG A 835 27.33 42.78 -47.05
CA ARG A 835 27.80 42.02 -48.22
C ARG A 835 27.41 40.54 -48.20
N LEU A 836 27.11 39.97 -47.02
CA LEU A 836 26.76 38.55 -46.82
C LEU A 836 25.25 38.32 -46.71
N ARG A 837 24.44 39.35 -46.45
CA ARG A 837 22.95 39.27 -46.45
C ARG A 837 22.38 38.64 -47.73
N PRO A 838 22.72 39.10 -48.95
CA PRO A 838 22.19 38.51 -50.17
C PRO A 838 22.68 37.07 -50.42
N LYS A 839 23.83 36.68 -49.85
CA LYS A 839 24.32 35.31 -49.93
C LYS A 839 23.56 34.38 -48.98
N LEU A 840 23.28 34.83 -47.75
CA LEU A 840 22.46 34.09 -46.78
C LEU A 840 21.05 33.87 -47.31
N GLU A 841 20.43 34.91 -47.86
CA GLU A 841 19.09 34.82 -48.46
C GLU A 841 19.07 33.83 -49.62
N LYS A 842 20.10 33.85 -50.48
CA LYS A 842 20.24 32.91 -51.58
C LYS A 842 20.38 31.46 -51.08
N GLU A 843 21.16 31.23 -50.04
CA GLU A 843 21.40 29.90 -49.49
C GLU A 843 20.18 29.33 -48.74
N LEU A 844 19.50 30.15 -47.93
CA LEU A 844 18.25 29.77 -47.28
C LEU A 844 17.14 29.47 -48.30
N ARG A 845 17.08 30.23 -49.41
CA ARG A 845 16.17 29.93 -50.53
C ARG A 845 16.53 28.61 -51.21
N GLN A 846 17.80 28.35 -51.49
CA GLN A 846 18.24 27.08 -52.09
C GLN A 846 17.94 25.87 -51.19
N LEU A 847 18.14 26.01 -49.88
CA LEU A 847 17.77 24.98 -48.90
C LEU A 847 16.24 24.79 -48.82
N GLY A 848 15.48 25.87 -48.90
CA GLY A 848 14.01 25.83 -48.99
C GLY A 848 13.50 25.12 -50.25
N ASP A 849 14.09 25.42 -51.40
CA ASP A 849 13.76 24.77 -52.69
C ASP A 849 14.12 23.28 -52.65
N ALA A 850 15.29 22.94 -52.12
CA ALA A 850 15.72 21.55 -51.92
C ALA A 850 14.78 20.79 -50.97
N LEU A 851 14.35 21.43 -49.87
CA LEU A 851 13.41 20.86 -48.92
C LEU A 851 12.04 20.62 -49.59
N SER A 852 11.54 21.58 -50.37
CA SER A 852 10.29 21.44 -51.14
C SER A 852 10.35 20.28 -52.15
N SER A 853 11.49 20.12 -52.84
CA SER A 853 11.76 19.00 -53.75
C SER A 853 11.86 17.65 -53.03
N ALA A 854 12.51 17.59 -51.87
CA ALA A 854 12.60 16.36 -51.06
C ALA A 854 11.23 15.94 -50.49
N LEU A 855 10.38 16.91 -50.13
CA LEU A 855 9.01 16.68 -49.66
C LEU A 855 8.10 16.12 -50.76
N THR A 856 8.21 16.63 -51.98
CA THR A 856 7.43 16.13 -53.13
C THR A 856 7.85 14.74 -53.57
N ARG A 857 9.16 14.41 -53.47
CA ARG A 857 9.70 13.07 -53.74
C ARG A 857 9.52 12.07 -52.59
N GLY A 858 9.19 12.53 -51.38
CA GLY A 858 8.93 11.69 -50.22
C GLY A 858 10.19 10.98 -49.68
N ALA A 859 11.34 11.67 -49.65
CA ALA A 859 12.62 11.12 -49.19
C ALA A 859 12.92 11.53 -47.71
N PRO A 860 12.54 10.73 -46.70
CA PRO A 860 12.60 11.14 -45.29
C PRO A 860 14.01 11.30 -44.72
N ALA A 861 15.01 10.63 -45.29
CA ALA A 861 16.41 10.82 -44.93
C ALA A 861 16.92 12.19 -45.41
N GLU A 862 16.68 12.51 -46.69
CA GLU A 862 17.06 13.78 -47.31
C GLU A 862 16.36 14.97 -46.63
N ILE A 863 15.08 14.83 -46.26
CA ILE A 863 14.34 15.84 -45.48
C ILE A 863 15.00 16.08 -44.10
N ARG A 864 15.44 15.02 -43.43
CA ARG A 864 16.07 15.12 -42.11
C ARG A 864 17.41 15.84 -42.19
N ASP A 865 18.19 15.54 -43.22
CA ASP A 865 19.49 16.14 -43.46
C ASP A 865 19.33 17.63 -43.82
N LEU A 866 18.38 17.97 -44.69
CA LEU A 866 18.06 19.36 -45.03
C LEU A 866 17.54 20.14 -43.82
N LEU A 867 16.67 19.56 -42.99
CA LEU A 867 16.25 20.18 -41.73
C LEU A 867 17.42 20.37 -40.77
N HIS A 868 18.40 19.47 -40.75
CA HIS A 868 19.60 19.63 -39.94
C HIS A 868 20.48 20.78 -40.45
N GLN A 869 20.69 20.88 -41.77
CA GLN A 869 21.42 21.97 -42.40
C GLN A 869 20.75 23.32 -42.16
N ILE A 870 19.44 23.42 -42.33
CA ILE A 870 18.67 24.64 -42.05
C ILE A 870 18.74 25.00 -40.57
N HIS A 871 18.66 24.01 -39.66
CA HIS A 871 18.84 24.26 -38.22
C HIS A 871 20.24 24.79 -37.92
N GLY A 872 21.28 24.27 -38.59
CA GLY A 872 22.66 24.71 -38.45
C GLY A 872 22.81 26.17 -38.83
N VAL A 873 22.36 26.55 -40.03
CA VAL A 873 22.40 27.94 -40.51
C VAL A 873 21.55 28.85 -39.59
N ALA A 874 20.32 28.45 -39.27
CA ALA A 874 19.42 29.24 -38.42
C ALA A 874 19.97 29.48 -37.01
N GLY A 875 20.56 28.43 -36.40
CA GLY A 875 21.14 28.49 -35.07
C GLY A 875 22.40 29.34 -35.02
N TYR A 876 23.21 29.27 -36.08
CA TYR A 876 24.46 30.03 -36.19
C TYR A 876 24.22 31.56 -36.29
N PHE A 877 23.18 31.99 -37.03
CA PHE A 877 22.81 33.42 -37.17
C PHE A 877 21.80 33.92 -36.13
N GLN A 878 21.50 33.11 -35.11
CA GLN A 878 20.48 33.44 -34.12
C GLN A 878 19.12 33.83 -34.75
N LEU A 879 18.77 33.22 -35.89
CA LEU A 879 17.47 33.40 -36.56
C LEU A 879 16.40 32.63 -35.76
N LYS A 880 16.04 33.17 -34.59
CA LYS A 880 15.22 32.50 -33.55
C LYS A 880 13.90 31.96 -34.12
N ALA A 881 13.27 32.67 -35.06
CA ALA A 881 12.05 32.24 -35.72
C ALA A 881 12.28 30.98 -36.58
N LEU A 882 13.37 30.98 -37.35
CA LEU A 882 13.74 29.88 -38.24
C LEU A 882 14.16 28.63 -37.43
N VAL A 883 14.94 28.80 -36.35
CA VAL A 883 15.30 27.69 -35.43
C VAL A 883 14.06 27.01 -34.85
N ARG A 884 13.10 27.81 -34.35
CA ARG A 884 11.83 27.28 -33.81
C ARG A 884 11.03 26.52 -34.86
N ALA A 885 10.92 27.06 -36.07
CA ALA A 885 10.18 26.41 -37.17
C ALA A 885 10.81 25.08 -37.59
N VAL A 886 12.14 25.00 -37.61
CA VAL A 886 12.86 23.75 -37.90
C VAL A 886 12.68 22.73 -36.79
N ASP A 887 12.77 23.12 -35.52
CA ASP A 887 12.57 22.22 -34.38
C ASP A 887 11.15 21.64 -34.32
N SER A 888 10.14 22.47 -34.60
CA SER A 888 8.76 22.00 -34.72
C SER A 888 8.58 21.02 -35.89
N SER A 889 9.20 21.32 -37.03
CA SER A 889 9.20 20.43 -38.21
C SER A 889 9.92 19.10 -37.94
N ARG A 890 11.06 19.09 -37.24
CA ARG A 890 11.80 17.88 -36.84
C ARG A 890 11.01 17.02 -35.83
N LYS A 891 10.34 17.65 -34.86
CA LYS A 891 9.45 16.96 -33.91
C LYS A 891 8.27 16.32 -34.62
N ALA A 892 7.67 17.01 -35.59
CA ALA A 892 6.57 16.48 -36.38
C ALA A 892 7.00 15.36 -37.35
N LEU A 893 8.24 15.38 -37.85
CA LEU A 893 8.80 14.32 -38.73
C LEU A 893 8.92 12.95 -38.04
N ARG A 894 9.09 12.90 -36.71
CA ARG A 894 9.16 11.64 -35.94
C ARG A 894 7.84 10.86 -35.93
N HIS A 895 6.73 11.52 -36.27
CA HIS A 895 5.40 10.93 -36.37
C HIS A 895 4.99 10.90 -37.85
N GLU A 896 5.44 9.86 -38.57
CA GLU A 896 5.24 9.73 -40.02
C GLU A 896 3.80 10.04 -40.45
N ARG A 897 3.67 10.97 -41.41
CA ARG A 897 2.43 11.32 -42.15
C ARG A 897 1.26 11.87 -41.31
N THR A 898 1.52 12.85 -40.45
CA THR A 898 0.44 13.67 -39.85
C THR A 898 0.21 14.97 -40.63
N PRO A 899 -1.05 15.46 -40.75
CA PRO A 899 -1.35 16.78 -41.33
C PRO A 899 -0.66 17.92 -40.59
N LYS A 900 -0.27 17.69 -39.32
CA LYS A 900 0.55 18.58 -38.51
C LYS A 900 1.95 18.80 -39.11
N PHE A 901 2.61 17.75 -39.61
CA PHE A 901 3.91 17.87 -40.25
C PHE A 901 3.86 18.78 -41.48
N ARG A 902 2.83 18.63 -42.32
CA ARG A 902 2.65 19.47 -43.52
C ARG A 902 2.50 20.96 -43.17
N LYS A 903 1.73 21.27 -42.12
CA LYS A 903 1.51 22.65 -41.67
C LYS A 903 2.77 23.31 -41.09
N GLU A 904 3.53 22.59 -40.28
CA GLU A 904 4.79 23.08 -39.69
C GLU A 904 5.85 23.31 -40.78
N VAL A 905 5.90 22.43 -41.78
CA VAL A 905 6.81 22.54 -42.92
C VAL A 905 6.41 23.65 -43.88
N GLU A 906 5.12 23.91 -44.09
CA GLU A 906 4.63 25.07 -44.86
C GLU A 906 5.02 26.40 -44.18
N GLN A 907 4.97 26.46 -42.84
CA GLN A 907 5.46 27.62 -42.07
C GLN A 907 6.97 27.80 -42.18
N LEU A 908 7.73 26.69 -42.16
CA LEU A 908 9.17 26.72 -42.37
C LEU A 908 9.54 27.21 -43.78
N LEU A 909 8.86 26.72 -44.83
CA LEU A 909 9.09 27.16 -46.20
C LEU A 909 8.75 28.65 -46.41
N ALA A 910 7.72 29.16 -45.73
CA ALA A 910 7.39 30.59 -45.75
C ALA A 910 8.51 31.44 -45.12
N LEU A 911 9.06 31.01 -43.98
CA LEU A 911 10.18 31.68 -43.31
C LEU A 911 11.49 31.60 -44.10
N LEU A 912 11.68 30.55 -44.91
CA LEU A 912 12.86 30.41 -45.78
C LEU A 912 12.80 31.32 -47.02
N ALA A 913 11.60 31.69 -47.48
CA ALA A 913 11.41 32.58 -48.62
C ALA A 913 11.71 34.05 -48.28
N ASP A 914 11.44 34.45 -47.04
CA ASP A 914 11.75 35.77 -46.48
C ASP A 914 12.20 35.65 -45.01
N PRO A 915 13.48 35.34 -44.76
CA PRO A 915 14.02 35.10 -43.43
C PRO A 915 14.05 36.34 -42.53
N TYR A 916 13.82 37.53 -43.12
CA TYR A 916 13.79 38.81 -42.44
C TYR A 916 12.39 39.44 -42.42
N ALA A 917 11.35 38.74 -42.87
CA ALA A 917 9.97 39.25 -42.90
C ALA A 917 9.51 39.83 -41.56
N GLN A 918 9.96 39.25 -40.43
CA GLN A 918 9.65 39.77 -39.10
C GLN A 918 10.53 40.97 -38.69
N THR A 919 11.79 41.02 -39.13
CA THR A 919 12.68 42.19 -38.88
C THR A 919 12.28 43.44 -39.67
N ARG A 920 11.55 43.31 -40.80
CA ARG A 920 10.98 44.48 -41.50
C ARG A 920 9.76 45.05 -40.80
N GLU A 921 8.95 44.22 -40.16
CA GLU A 921 7.87 44.71 -39.28
C GLU A 921 8.43 45.40 -38.02
N GLU A 922 9.63 45.04 -37.56
CA GLU A 922 10.33 45.68 -36.42
C GLU A 922 11.16 46.94 -36.78
N LEU A 923 11.29 47.30 -38.08
CA LEU A 923 12.07 48.47 -38.54
C LEU A 923 11.23 49.60 -39.15
N ASP A 924 9.95 49.34 -39.47
CA ASP A 924 8.97 50.37 -39.86
C ASP A 924 8.07 50.83 -38.68
N GLU A 925 8.25 50.26 -37.47
CA GLU A 925 7.77 50.78 -36.17
C GLU A 925 8.89 51.50 -35.41
#